data_AF-B4M4D5-F1
#
_entry.id   AF-B4M4D5-F1
#
_cell.length_a   1.000
_cell.length_b   1.000
_cell.length_c   1.000
_cell.angle_alpha   90.00
_cell.angle_beta   90.00
_cell.angle_gamma   90.00
#
_symmetry.space_group_name_H-M   'P 1'
#
loop_
_entity.id
_entity.type
_entity.pdbx_description
1 polymer ?
#
loop_
_entity_poly.entity_id
_entity_poly.type
_entity_poly.pdbx_seq_one_letter_code
_entity_poly.pdbx_strand_id
1 'polypeptide(L)'
;MYGMLYESVQHYIQEEYGMETWRKICQIVDCKHNSFKTHQIYPDKLMPDIAAALSACTGESFDFCMNFFGKCFVRFFSNFGYDKMIRSTGRYFCDFLQSIDNIHLQMRFTYPKMKSPSMQLTNMDDNGAVILYRSGRTGMSKYLIGQMTEVAREFYGLEMTAYVIESQNDICGGTAGPIKLSDGPLTVIVKYRLDFDNRDYMAQRVNVVAHPSQLKMPSVDLNVFLELFPFTIVLNHDMKITLAGEKIIETWILHNPGVNPKSFIGTHVMDVFNCRRPKDTKIDWDTILQMRTVLFEMELIRTGHSRAAYDAALNIDYENYDDSSLNEAQTMALAKAQEFEKEHEKDEEEAAAATKEIDPATGLRRASVGLRSILLKGQMFYIKDVDSLIFLCSPLIENLDELHGIGLYLNDLNPHGLSRELVMAGWQHCSKLEIMFEKEEQRSDELEKSLELADSWKRQGDELLYSMIPRPIAERMRMGQEHVCQSFEEVSVIFIEVMNIYDSGSTNVQEAMQAVNTLNKVFSALDEEIISPFVYKVETVGMVYMAVSGAPDTNPLHAEHACDLALRVIKKVKAHNLPDVAIRVGINSGPVVAGVVGMKVPRYCLFGDTVNTASRMESSCDPWKIQLSNYTAMKVREVGYKVEARGFVKVKGKGDMETYWLIGGPE
;
A
#
# COMPACT_ATOMS: atom_id res chain seq x y z
N MET A 1 14.62 12.39 2.41
CA MET A 1 14.14 12.84 1.09
C MET A 1 13.07 11.88 0.58
N TYR A 2 12.13 12.36 -0.25
CA TYR A 2 11.09 11.51 -0.83
C TYR A 2 11.65 10.58 -1.92
N GLY A 3 11.06 9.40 -2.06
CA GLY A 3 11.44 8.37 -3.02
C GLY A 3 11.40 8.83 -4.47
N MET A 4 10.53 9.78 -4.81
CA MET A 4 10.44 10.34 -6.16
C MET A 4 11.79 10.85 -6.71
N LEU A 5 12.65 11.41 -5.85
CA LEU A 5 13.97 11.90 -6.26
C LEU A 5 14.88 10.72 -6.63
N TYR A 6 14.86 9.67 -5.80
CA TYR A 6 15.69 8.47 -6.00
C TYR A 6 15.21 7.61 -7.17
N GLU A 7 13.91 7.55 -7.41
CA GLU A 7 13.31 6.85 -8.55
C GLU A 7 13.79 7.45 -9.87
N SER A 8 13.82 8.79 -9.99
CA SER A 8 14.35 9.47 -11.18
C SER A 8 15.84 9.20 -11.40
N VAL A 9 16.64 9.22 -10.33
CA VAL A 9 18.07 8.94 -10.40
C VAL A 9 18.33 7.47 -10.76
N GLN A 10 17.59 6.54 -10.15
CA GLN A 10 17.67 5.12 -10.48
C GLN A 10 17.36 4.87 -11.96
N HIS A 11 16.27 5.43 -12.48
CA HIS A 11 15.86 5.25 -13.86
C HIS A 11 16.95 5.70 -14.85
N TYR A 12 17.45 6.93 -14.71
CA TYR A 12 18.44 7.47 -15.63
C TYR A 12 19.84 6.88 -15.46
N ILE A 13 20.22 6.43 -14.26
CA ILE A 13 21.49 5.67 -14.11
C ILE A 13 21.39 4.34 -14.85
N GLN A 14 20.25 3.65 -14.76
CA GLN A 14 20.03 2.39 -15.47
C GLN A 14 19.99 2.58 -16.98
N GLU A 15 19.41 3.69 -17.44
CA GLU A 15 19.31 4.05 -18.86
C GLU A 15 20.67 4.46 -19.46
N GLU A 16 21.41 5.37 -18.82
CA GLU A 16 22.66 5.92 -19.38
C GLU A 16 23.91 5.06 -19.07
N TYR A 17 23.97 4.43 -17.88
CA TYR A 17 25.15 3.67 -17.42
C TYR A 17 24.91 2.16 -17.28
N GLY A 18 23.68 1.70 -17.52
CA GLY A 18 23.30 0.29 -17.50
C GLY A 18 23.03 -0.30 -16.11
N MET A 19 22.34 -1.44 -16.10
CA MET A 19 21.96 -2.19 -14.89
C MET A 19 23.17 -2.67 -14.05
N GLU A 20 24.32 -2.94 -14.67
CA GLU A 20 25.50 -3.43 -13.95
C GLU A 20 26.11 -2.34 -13.06
N THR A 21 26.19 -1.10 -13.58
CA THR A 21 26.68 0.06 -12.83
C THR A 21 25.76 0.35 -11.65
N TRP A 22 24.44 0.28 -11.86
CA TRP A 22 23.46 0.41 -10.77
C TRP A 22 23.67 -0.62 -9.65
N ARG A 23 23.89 -1.90 -10.00
CA ARG A 23 24.17 -2.94 -8.99
C ARG A 23 25.46 -2.68 -8.20
N LYS A 24 26.52 -2.21 -8.86
CA LYS A 24 27.78 -1.82 -8.19
C LYS A 24 27.56 -0.68 -7.20
N ILE A 25 26.78 0.34 -7.59
CA ILE A 25 26.38 1.44 -6.70
C ILE A 25 25.59 0.92 -5.50
N CYS A 26 24.59 0.05 -5.72
CA CYS A 26 23.83 -0.54 -4.61
C CYS A 26 24.70 -1.34 -3.64
N GLN A 27 25.72 -2.03 -4.13
CA GLN A 27 26.68 -2.77 -3.30
C GLN A 27 27.59 -1.83 -2.48
N ILE A 28 28.05 -0.73 -3.07
CA ILE A 28 28.92 0.25 -2.39
C ILE A 28 28.16 0.98 -1.28
N VAL A 29 26.88 1.31 -1.51
CA VAL A 29 26.05 2.11 -0.59
C VAL A 29 25.32 1.23 0.45
N ASP A 30 25.44 -0.11 0.36
CA ASP A 30 24.64 -1.08 1.15
C ASP A 30 23.12 -0.80 1.05
N CYS A 31 22.66 -0.51 -0.16
CA CYS A 31 21.26 -0.22 -0.43
C CYS A 31 20.43 -1.50 -0.35
N LYS A 32 19.72 -1.71 0.77
CA LYS A 32 18.74 -2.81 0.94
C LYS A 32 17.50 -2.70 0.04
N HIS A 33 17.35 -1.58 -0.68
CA HIS A 33 16.15 -1.29 -1.47
C HIS A 33 16.40 -1.58 -2.96
N ASN A 34 15.75 -2.62 -3.49
CA ASN A 34 15.80 -2.97 -4.92
C ASN A 34 15.04 -1.97 -5.82
N SER A 35 14.09 -1.22 -5.25
CA SER A 35 13.28 -0.22 -5.94
C SER A 35 12.85 0.88 -4.96
N PHE A 36 12.93 2.14 -5.37
CA PHE A 36 12.40 3.25 -4.59
C PHE A 36 10.89 3.41 -4.81
N LYS A 37 10.15 3.64 -3.72
CA LYS A 37 8.72 3.97 -3.76
C LYS A 37 8.54 5.47 -3.66
N THR A 38 7.81 6.09 -4.59
CA THR A 38 7.65 7.54 -4.74
C THR A 38 7.31 8.27 -3.43
N HIS A 39 6.35 7.76 -2.65
CA HIS A 39 5.84 8.40 -1.42
C HIS A 39 6.59 7.99 -0.13
N GLN A 40 7.57 7.08 -0.21
CA GLN A 40 8.37 6.67 0.93
C GLN A 40 9.47 7.70 1.22
N ILE A 41 9.78 7.94 2.49
CA ILE A 41 10.86 8.84 2.90
C ILE A 41 12.10 8.01 3.20
N TYR A 42 13.22 8.41 2.59
CA TYR A 42 14.54 7.80 2.76
C TYR A 42 15.50 8.78 3.47
N PRO A 43 16.60 8.30 4.07
CA PRO A 43 17.60 9.16 4.71
C PRO A 43 18.16 10.23 3.77
N ASP A 44 18.49 11.41 4.30
CA ASP A 44 19.04 12.52 3.50
C ASP A 44 20.50 12.26 3.05
N LYS A 45 21.22 11.34 3.71
CA LYS A 45 22.60 10.96 3.34
C LYS A 45 22.68 10.14 2.05
N LEU A 46 21.59 9.45 1.72
CA LEU A 46 21.57 8.49 0.62
C LEU A 46 21.87 9.13 -0.74
N MET A 47 21.43 10.37 -0.98
CA MET A 47 21.67 11.05 -2.27
C MET A 47 23.16 11.39 -2.46
N PRO A 48 23.85 12.06 -1.52
CA PRO A 48 25.30 12.18 -1.54
C PRO A 48 26.05 10.85 -1.63
N ASP A 49 25.61 9.81 -0.92
CA ASP A 49 26.27 8.50 -0.92
C ASP A 49 26.18 7.85 -2.32
N ILE A 50 25.02 7.92 -2.97
CA ILE A 50 24.83 7.47 -4.36
C ILE A 50 25.69 8.29 -5.33
N ALA A 51 25.81 9.61 -5.14
CA ALA A 51 26.66 10.46 -5.98
C ALA A 51 28.14 10.11 -5.83
N ALA A 52 28.61 9.86 -4.60
CA ALA A 52 29.99 9.43 -4.33
C ALA A 52 30.28 8.04 -4.92
N ALA A 53 29.33 7.09 -4.81
CA ALA A 53 29.45 5.77 -5.39
C ALA A 53 29.43 5.80 -6.93
N LEU A 54 28.60 6.66 -7.54
CA LEU A 54 28.59 6.87 -8.99
C LEU A 54 29.91 7.47 -9.47
N SER A 55 30.41 8.51 -8.79
CA SER A 55 31.72 9.13 -9.06
C SER A 55 32.86 8.11 -9.00
N ALA A 56 32.84 7.20 -8.02
CA ALA A 56 33.81 6.11 -7.92
C ALA A 56 33.70 5.09 -9.06
N CYS A 57 32.49 4.84 -9.57
CA CYS A 57 32.26 3.91 -10.68
C CYS A 57 32.60 4.49 -12.05
N THR A 58 32.31 5.78 -12.28
CA THR A 58 32.42 6.43 -13.61
C THR A 58 33.69 7.26 -13.77
N GLY A 59 34.34 7.65 -12.67
CA GLY A 59 35.50 8.55 -12.68
C GLY A 59 35.14 10.04 -12.81
N GLU A 60 33.85 10.37 -12.87
CA GLU A 60 33.36 11.74 -12.92
C GLU A 60 33.46 12.45 -11.57
N SER A 61 33.48 13.78 -11.56
CA SER A 61 33.50 14.54 -10.31
C SER A 61 32.18 14.45 -9.53
N PHE A 62 32.24 14.52 -8.20
CA PHE A 62 31.05 14.57 -7.35
C PHE A 62 30.06 15.68 -7.76
N ASP A 63 30.59 16.86 -8.09
CA ASP A 63 29.82 18.01 -8.56
C ASP A 63 29.08 17.71 -9.88
N PHE A 64 29.72 16.99 -10.79
CA PHE A 64 29.10 16.54 -12.04
C PHE A 64 27.96 15.55 -11.75
N CYS A 65 28.17 14.56 -10.89
CA CYS A 65 27.14 13.60 -10.50
C CYS A 65 25.92 14.29 -9.86
N MET A 66 26.14 15.26 -8.97
CA MET A 66 25.05 16.01 -8.34
C MET A 66 24.29 16.88 -9.33
N ASN A 67 24.98 17.54 -10.28
CA ASN A 67 24.34 18.29 -11.36
C ASN A 67 23.53 17.34 -12.27
N PHE A 68 24.09 16.20 -12.63
CA PHE A 68 23.43 15.15 -13.39
C PHE A 68 22.12 14.69 -12.70
N PHE A 69 22.14 14.42 -11.40
CA PHE A 69 20.94 14.05 -10.64
C PHE A 69 19.86 15.14 -10.67
N GLY A 70 20.25 16.41 -10.64
CA GLY A 70 19.34 17.53 -10.81
C GLY A 70 18.62 17.50 -12.17
N LYS A 71 19.36 17.22 -13.24
CA LYS A 71 18.82 17.07 -14.60
C LYS A 71 17.90 15.85 -14.72
N CYS A 72 18.31 14.70 -14.18
CA CYS A 72 17.49 13.48 -14.17
C CYS A 72 16.11 13.72 -13.57
N PHE A 73 16.05 14.45 -12.46
CA PHE A 73 14.78 14.73 -11.80
C PHE A 73 13.82 15.55 -12.68
N VAL A 74 14.34 16.58 -13.37
CA VAL A 74 13.55 17.44 -14.25
C VAL A 74 13.06 16.69 -15.48
N ARG A 75 13.91 15.88 -16.12
CA ARG A 75 13.51 15.05 -17.25
C ARG A 75 12.41 14.04 -16.88
N PHE A 76 12.39 13.62 -15.61
CA PHE A 76 11.37 12.71 -15.09
C PHE A 76 10.04 13.41 -14.76
N PHE A 77 9.92 14.74 -14.91
CA PHE A 77 8.67 15.47 -14.62
C PHE A 77 7.49 15.01 -15.46
N SER A 78 7.71 14.63 -16.71
CA SER A 78 6.66 14.09 -17.58
C SER A 78 6.06 12.79 -17.04
N ASN A 79 6.86 11.94 -16.40
CA ASN A 79 6.38 10.69 -15.81
C ASN A 79 5.46 10.94 -14.60
N PHE A 80 5.69 12.04 -13.86
CA PHE A 80 4.83 12.47 -12.76
C PHE A 80 3.72 13.44 -13.19
N GLY A 81 3.68 13.86 -14.46
CA GLY A 81 2.73 14.86 -14.98
C GLY A 81 2.97 16.30 -14.49
N TYR A 82 4.16 16.60 -13.96
CA TYR A 82 4.54 17.95 -13.53
C TYR A 82 4.95 18.86 -14.70
N ASP A 83 5.21 18.30 -15.87
CA ASP A 83 5.54 19.04 -17.09
C ASP A 83 4.48 20.12 -17.42
N LYS A 84 3.19 19.78 -17.30
CA LYS A 84 2.09 20.73 -17.52
C LYS A 84 2.07 21.83 -16.47
N MET A 85 2.34 21.49 -15.21
CA MET A 85 2.40 22.46 -14.11
C MET A 85 3.50 23.49 -14.38
N ILE A 86 4.72 23.05 -14.69
CA ILE A 86 5.84 23.96 -14.95
C ILE A 86 5.56 24.85 -16.17
N ARG A 87 5.09 24.29 -17.30
CA ARG A 87 4.72 25.08 -18.50
C ARG A 87 3.62 26.11 -18.23
N SER A 88 2.73 25.84 -17.27
CA SER A 88 1.62 26.75 -16.92
C SER A 88 2.00 27.90 -16.00
N THR A 89 3.19 27.86 -15.36
CA THR A 89 3.58 28.85 -14.34
C THR A 89 3.80 30.26 -14.89
N GLY A 90 4.30 30.37 -16.11
CA GLY A 90 4.51 31.65 -16.77
C GLY A 90 5.15 31.52 -18.14
N ARG A 91 5.10 32.61 -18.90
CA ARG A 91 5.59 32.65 -20.29
C ARG A 91 7.11 32.71 -20.35
N TYR A 92 7.73 33.36 -19.37
CA TYR A 92 9.17 33.51 -19.29
C TYR A 92 9.74 32.75 -18.10
N PHE A 93 11.02 32.40 -18.20
CA PHE A 93 11.72 31.72 -17.12
C PHE A 93 11.71 32.52 -15.80
N CYS A 94 11.76 33.85 -15.86
CA CYS A 94 11.63 34.70 -14.66
C CYS A 94 10.29 34.55 -13.92
N ASP A 95 9.18 34.31 -14.64
CA ASP A 95 7.86 34.08 -14.02
C ASP A 95 7.85 32.74 -13.26
N PHE A 96 8.50 31.73 -13.83
CA PHE A 96 8.75 30.47 -13.13
C PHE A 96 9.59 30.70 -11.87
N LEU A 97 10.72 31.40 -11.96
CA LEU A 97 11.59 31.69 -10.81
C LEU A 97 10.85 32.39 -9.67
N GLN A 98 9.91 33.29 -9.97
CA GLN A 98 9.09 33.98 -8.97
C GLN A 98 8.03 33.06 -8.32
N SER A 99 7.63 31.98 -8.99
CA SER A 99 6.55 31.09 -8.57
C SER A 99 7.02 29.76 -7.97
N ILE A 100 8.33 29.49 -7.89
CA ILE A 100 8.86 28.21 -7.38
C ILE A 100 8.34 27.90 -5.97
N ASP A 101 8.35 28.86 -5.06
CA ASP A 101 7.87 28.65 -3.69
C ASP A 101 6.37 28.30 -3.66
N ASN A 102 5.59 28.83 -4.62
CA ASN A 102 4.16 28.49 -4.78
C ASN A 102 3.98 27.06 -5.27
N ILE A 103 4.83 26.62 -6.23
CA ILE A 103 4.82 25.23 -6.74
C ILE A 103 5.17 24.26 -5.63
N HIS A 104 6.23 24.53 -4.87
CA HIS A 104 6.60 23.73 -3.72
C HIS A 104 5.48 23.65 -2.69
N LEU A 105 4.77 24.75 -2.46
CA LEU A 105 3.62 24.73 -1.57
C LEU A 105 2.50 23.82 -2.08
N GLN A 106 2.21 23.84 -3.38
CA GLN A 106 1.22 22.94 -3.98
C GLN A 106 1.66 21.47 -3.89
N MET A 107 2.93 21.18 -4.13
CA MET A 107 3.48 19.82 -4.00
C MET A 107 3.37 19.27 -2.57
N ARG A 108 3.22 20.10 -1.53
CA ARG A 108 3.00 19.62 -0.16
C ARG A 108 1.64 18.96 0.04
N PHE A 109 0.65 19.22 -0.81
CA PHE A 109 -0.62 18.48 -0.75
C PHE A 109 -0.42 17.01 -1.14
N THR A 110 0.38 16.76 -2.17
CA THR A 110 0.77 15.40 -2.58
C THR A 110 1.83 14.80 -1.63
N TYR A 111 2.73 15.63 -1.10
CA TYR A 111 3.83 15.23 -0.23
C TYR A 111 3.81 15.98 1.11
N PRO A 112 2.95 15.59 2.08
CA PRO A 112 2.71 16.37 3.31
C PRO A 112 3.94 16.63 4.17
N LYS A 113 4.87 15.68 4.21
CA LYS A 113 6.11 15.75 5.01
C LYS A 113 7.27 16.41 4.24
N MET A 114 7.00 17.00 3.09
CA MET A 114 8.04 17.62 2.26
C MET A 114 8.58 18.87 2.94
N LYS A 115 9.90 18.89 3.11
CA LYS A 115 10.67 20.08 3.51
C LYS A 115 11.27 20.69 2.24
N SER A 116 10.54 21.59 1.62
CA SER A 116 10.98 22.29 0.41
C SER A 116 11.99 23.39 0.76
N PRO A 117 13.02 23.61 -0.08
CA PRO A 117 13.81 24.83 0.01
C PRO A 117 12.98 26.04 -0.45
N SER A 118 13.36 27.23 0.02
CA SER A 118 12.79 28.49 -0.45
C SER A 118 13.74 29.15 -1.45
N MET A 119 13.18 29.69 -2.52
CA MET A 119 13.89 30.37 -3.60
C MET A 119 13.26 31.73 -3.84
N GLN A 120 14.03 32.79 -3.57
CA GLN A 120 13.58 34.16 -3.70
C GLN A 120 14.37 34.87 -4.80
N LEU A 121 13.66 35.38 -5.80
CA LEU A 121 14.27 36.19 -6.85
C LEU A 121 14.59 37.59 -6.29
N THR A 122 15.87 37.95 -6.24
CA THR A 122 16.33 39.20 -5.61
C THR A 122 16.57 40.31 -6.62
N ASN A 123 17.18 39.98 -7.77
CA ASN A 123 17.50 40.95 -8.81
C ASN A 123 17.32 40.33 -10.21
N MET A 124 17.00 41.17 -11.20
CA MET A 124 16.79 40.79 -12.60
C MET A 124 17.42 41.85 -13.49
N ASP A 125 18.08 41.43 -14.55
CA ASP A 125 18.60 42.29 -15.61
C ASP A 125 18.45 41.61 -16.98
N ASP A 126 18.90 42.30 -18.03
CA ASP A 126 18.79 41.84 -19.42
C ASP A 126 19.57 40.55 -19.69
N ASN A 127 20.62 40.28 -18.88
CA ASN A 127 21.52 39.13 -19.04
C ASN A 127 21.23 38.02 -18.02
N GLY A 128 20.14 38.12 -17.26
CA GLY A 128 19.67 37.05 -16.38
C GLY A 128 19.11 37.51 -15.04
N ALA A 129 19.33 36.70 -14.01
CA ALA A 129 18.67 36.83 -12.72
C ALA A 129 19.53 36.38 -11.54
N VAL A 130 19.26 36.93 -10.36
CA VAL A 130 19.92 36.56 -9.10
C VAL A 130 18.88 35.97 -8.15
N ILE A 131 19.10 34.73 -7.74
CA ILE A 131 18.21 34.02 -6.81
C ILE A 131 18.91 33.77 -5.47
N LEU A 132 18.15 33.89 -4.39
CA LEU A 132 18.54 33.53 -3.03
C LEU A 132 17.89 32.20 -2.66
N TYR A 133 18.70 31.18 -2.47
CA TYR A 133 18.29 29.85 -2.05
C TYR A 133 18.48 29.68 -0.54
N ARG A 134 17.45 29.20 0.14
CA ARG A 134 17.49 28.85 1.56
C ARG A 134 17.02 27.41 1.77
N SER A 135 17.79 26.63 2.51
CA SER A 135 17.49 25.22 2.74
C SER A 135 17.94 24.77 4.13
N GLY A 136 17.25 23.76 4.68
CA GLY A 136 17.70 23.03 5.86
C GLY A 136 18.68 21.89 5.56
N ARG A 137 19.02 21.66 4.27
CA ARG A 137 19.91 20.58 3.83
C ARG A 137 21.19 21.14 3.23
N THR A 138 22.33 20.53 3.57
CA THR A 138 23.67 20.85 3.06
C THR A 138 24.00 20.03 1.82
N GLY A 139 24.90 20.54 0.96
CA GLY A 139 25.46 19.78 -0.17
C GLY A 139 24.52 19.62 -1.37
N MET A 140 23.40 20.34 -1.41
CA MET A 140 22.39 20.26 -2.49
C MET A 140 22.49 21.40 -3.50
N SER A 141 23.52 22.25 -3.41
CA SER A 141 23.68 23.42 -4.27
C SER A 141 23.87 23.06 -5.74
N LYS A 142 24.76 22.10 -6.02
CA LYS A 142 25.03 21.60 -7.38
C LYS A 142 23.82 20.89 -8.00
N TYR A 143 23.03 20.22 -7.17
CA TYR A 143 21.78 19.59 -7.58
C TYR A 143 20.78 20.63 -8.09
N LEU A 144 20.62 21.77 -7.40
CA LEU A 144 19.76 22.85 -7.84
C LEU A 144 20.20 23.46 -9.19
N ILE A 145 21.51 23.63 -9.39
CA ILE A 145 22.05 24.12 -10.68
C ILE A 145 21.62 23.21 -11.83
N GLY A 146 21.72 21.89 -11.65
CA GLY A 146 21.27 20.90 -12.64
C GLY A 146 19.79 21.02 -12.94
N GLN A 147 18.96 21.17 -11.91
CA GLN A 147 17.51 21.38 -12.08
C GLN A 147 17.21 22.65 -12.89
N MET A 148 17.76 23.80 -12.50
CA MET A 148 17.47 25.08 -13.16
C MET A 148 17.93 25.10 -14.61
N THR A 149 19.09 24.50 -14.88
CA THR A 149 19.63 24.38 -16.25
C THR A 149 18.73 23.52 -17.13
N GLU A 150 18.26 22.38 -16.62
CA GLU A 150 17.38 21.51 -17.39
C GLU A 150 16.00 22.15 -17.59
N VAL A 151 15.45 22.84 -16.57
CA VAL A 151 14.16 23.52 -16.70
C VAL A 151 14.21 24.63 -17.76
N ALA A 152 15.25 25.47 -17.73
CA ALA A 152 15.44 26.54 -18.72
C ALA A 152 15.51 25.97 -20.14
N ARG A 153 16.22 24.84 -20.32
CA ARG A 153 16.39 24.19 -21.62
C ARG A 153 15.12 23.49 -22.11
N GLU A 154 14.52 22.64 -21.30
CA GLU A 154 13.43 21.73 -21.70
C GLU A 154 12.07 22.44 -21.81
N PHE A 155 11.81 23.43 -20.95
CA PHE A 155 10.51 24.11 -20.91
C PHE A 155 10.52 25.48 -21.59
N TYR A 156 11.65 26.20 -21.56
CA TYR A 156 11.77 27.56 -22.09
C TYR A 156 12.68 27.69 -23.32
N GLY A 157 13.40 26.63 -23.72
CA GLY A 157 14.31 26.67 -24.86
C GLY A 157 15.50 27.60 -24.68
N LEU A 158 15.87 27.90 -23.43
CA LEU A 158 16.97 28.82 -23.09
C LEU A 158 18.21 28.03 -22.70
N GLU A 159 19.36 28.46 -23.22
CA GLU A 159 20.66 28.04 -22.69
C GLU A 159 21.01 28.94 -21.51
N MET A 160 21.21 28.33 -20.34
CA MET A 160 21.47 29.04 -19.09
C MET A 160 22.73 28.49 -18.43
N THR A 161 23.56 29.39 -17.90
CA THR A 161 24.67 29.04 -17.02
C THR A 161 24.44 29.59 -15.62
N ALA A 162 24.62 28.75 -14.59
CA ALA A 162 24.48 29.16 -13.20
C ALA A 162 25.80 29.09 -12.44
N TYR A 163 26.11 30.12 -11.66
CA TYR A 163 27.25 30.12 -10.75
C TYR A 163 26.86 30.66 -9.37
N VAL A 164 27.62 30.21 -8.36
CA VAL A 164 27.42 30.61 -6.97
C VAL A 164 28.19 31.92 -6.72
N ILE A 165 27.48 32.97 -6.31
CA ILE A 165 28.07 34.25 -5.92
C ILE A 165 28.55 34.18 -4.46
N GLU A 166 27.66 33.73 -3.58
CA GLU A 166 27.89 33.68 -2.14
C GLU A 166 27.29 32.39 -1.61
N SER A 167 27.97 31.76 -0.66
CA SER A 167 27.51 30.55 -0.01
C SER A 167 27.84 30.57 1.48
N GLN A 168 26.84 30.26 2.29
CA GLN A 168 26.93 30.16 3.73
C GLN A 168 26.44 28.77 4.16
N ASN A 169 27.25 28.07 4.96
CA ASN A 169 26.94 26.73 5.51
C ASN A 169 26.73 25.60 4.48
N ASP A 170 27.12 25.77 3.22
CA ASP A 170 27.04 24.71 2.21
C ASP A 170 28.35 23.90 2.16
N ILE A 171 28.36 22.74 2.84
CA ILE A 171 29.52 21.85 2.89
C ILE A 171 29.35 20.72 1.86
N CYS A 172 30.34 20.54 0.98
CA CYS A 172 30.35 19.48 -0.03
C CYS A 172 30.53 18.10 0.62
N GLY A 173 29.73 17.09 0.22
CA GLY A 173 29.78 15.71 0.75
C GLY A 173 29.18 15.51 2.16
N GLY A 174 28.31 16.41 2.61
CA GLY A 174 27.89 16.56 4.02
C GLY A 174 27.47 15.29 4.79
N THR A 175 28.30 14.87 5.76
CA THR A 175 27.93 14.00 6.88
C THR A 175 27.73 14.75 8.20
N ALA A 176 28.24 15.97 8.31
CA ALA A 176 27.96 16.91 9.39
C ALA A 176 26.86 17.87 8.94
N GLY A 177 25.83 18.05 9.77
CA GLY A 177 24.90 19.17 9.59
C GLY A 177 25.64 20.52 9.65
N PRO A 178 24.93 21.65 9.47
CA PRO A 178 25.58 22.96 9.51
C PRO A 178 26.34 23.15 10.84
N ILE A 179 27.53 23.76 10.80
CA ILE A 179 28.40 23.95 11.99
C ILE A 179 27.97 25.24 12.70
N LYS A 180 27.73 25.18 14.02
CA LYS A 180 27.36 26.34 14.84
C LYS A 180 28.53 27.33 14.95
N LEU A 181 28.39 28.55 14.42
CA LEU A 181 29.21 29.71 14.80
C LEU A 181 28.45 30.72 15.70
N SER A 182 27.10 30.66 15.76
CA SER A 182 26.26 31.54 16.59
C SER A 182 24.85 30.97 16.82
N ASP A 183 24.13 31.48 17.83
CA ASP A 183 22.82 31.03 18.39
C ASP A 183 21.58 31.18 17.47
N GLY A 184 21.75 31.07 16.14
CA GLY A 184 20.66 31.10 15.16
C GLY A 184 20.31 29.71 14.58
N PRO A 185 19.12 29.54 13.95
CA PRO A 185 18.75 28.28 13.30
C PRO A 185 19.67 27.97 12.10
N LEU A 186 20.13 26.72 12.04
CA LEU A 186 21.08 26.18 11.06
C LEU A 186 20.45 26.11 9.66
N THR A 187 20.62 27.17 8.86
CA THR A 187 20.12 27.26 7.48
C THR A 187 21.27 27.45 6.50
N VAL A 188 21.18 26.77 5.36
CA VAL A 188 22.07 26.91 4.22
C VAL A 188 21.53 28.03 3.35
N ILE A 189 22.35 29.04 3.09
CA ILE A 189 21.99 30.18 2.27
C ILE A 189 22.98 30.27 1.12
N VAL A 190 22.47 30.20 -0.11
CA VAL A 190 23.30 30.27 -1.31
C VAL A 190 22.69 31.29 -2.27
N LYS A 191 23.51 32.22 -2.76
CA LYS A 191 23.12 33.21 -3.75
C LYS A 191 23.66 32.79 -5.10
N TYR A 192 22.77 32.55 -6.06
CA TYR A 192 23.14 32.16 -7.42
C TYR A 192 22.96 33.32 -8.38
N ARG A 193 23.87 33.42 -9.33
CA ARG A 193 23.64 34.13 -10.59
C ARG A 193 23.24 33.12 -11.64
N LEU A 194 22.16 33.41 -12.34
CA LEU A 194 21.69 32.69 -13.51
C LEU A 194 21.86 33.61 -14.71
N ASP A 195 22.73 33.25 -15.63
CA ASP A 195 22.95 33.99 -16.88
C ASP A 195 22.16 33.33 -18.00
N PHE A 196 21.28 34.10 -18.64
CA PHE A 196 20.46 33.73 -19.79
C PHE A 196 19.94 34.99 -20.47
N ASP A 197 19.47 34.87 -21.72
CA ASP A 197 18.88 36.01 -22.44
C ASP A 197 17.51 36.36 -21.85
N ASN A 198 17.43 37.51 -21.17
CA ASN A 198 16.22 37.97 -20.48
C ASN A 198 15.67 39.28 -21.08
N ARG A 199 16.19 39.70 -22.24
CA ARG A 199 15.86 40.99 -22.87
C ARG A 199 14.37 41.14 -23.17
N ASP A 200 13.73 40.08 -23.68
CA ASP A 200 12.30 40.11 -24.03
C ASP A 200 11.41 40.33 -22.81
N TYR A 201 11.74 39.68 -21.69
CA TYR A 201 11.05 39.86 -20.42
C TYR A 201 11.21 41.29 -19.87
N MET A 202 12.44 41.81 -19.90
CA MET A 202 12.74 43.17 -19.45
C MET A 202 12.06 44.22 -20.33
N ALA A 203 12.07 44.04 -21.66
CA ALA A 203 11.37 44.91 -22.60
C ALA A 203 9.85 44.92 -22.38
N GLN A 204 9.24 43.76 -22.08
CA GLN A 204 7.82 43.71 -21.77
C GLN A 204 7.47 44.39 -20.44
N ARG A 205 8.33 44.26 -19.42
CA ARG A 205 8.17 45.01 -18.16
C ARG A 205 8.31 46.52 -18.34
N VAL A 206 9.19 46.97 -19.25
CA VAL A 206 9.34 48.39 -19.61
C VAL A 206 8.16 48.88 -20.47
N ASN A 207 7.59 48.02 -21.33
CA ASN A 207 6.37 48.31 -22.09
C ASN A 207 5.09 48.39 -21.23
N VAL A 208 5.17 48.20 -19.91
CA VAL A 208 4.11 48.58 -18.97
C VAL A 208 3.86 50.10 -18.97
N VAL A 209 4.77 50.90 -19.53
CA VAL A 209 4.53 52.33 -19.76
C VAL A 209 3.37 52.57 -20.76
N ALA A 210 3.05 51.63 -21.65
CA ALA A 210 1.88 51.71 -22.51
C ALA A 210 0.62 51.03 -21.93
N HIS A 211 0.68 50.55 -20.67
CA HIS A 211 -0.42 49.82 -20.03
C HIS A 211 -1.51 50.78 -19.52
N PRO A 212 -2.81 50.43 -19.60
CA PRO A 212 -3.93 51.25 -19.10
C PRO A 212 -3.82 51.72 -17.64
N SER A 213 -2.94 51.09 -16.85
CA SER A 213 -2.64 51.46 -15.46
C SER A 213 -1.89 52.80 -15.32
N GLN A 214 -1.45 53.43 -16.41
CA GLN A 214 -0.99 54.82 -16.42
C GLN A 214 -2.10 55.83 -16.77
N LEU A 215 -3.29 55.37 -17.16
CA LEU A 215 -4.46 56.23 -17.19
C LEU A 215 -4.81 56.60 -15.75
N LYS A 216 -4.91 57.89 -15.45
CA LYS A 216 -5.46 58.35 -14.18
C LYS A 216 -6.94 57.99 -14.14
N MET A 217 -7.23 56.80 -13.63
CA MET A 217 -8.58 56.38 -13.28
C MET A 217 -9.09 57.27 -12.14
N PRO A 218 -10.40 57.53 -12.06
CA PRO A 218 -10.99 58.20 -10.90
C PRO A 218 -10.68 57.39 -9.64
N SER A 219 -10.39 58.09 -8.54
CA SER A 219 -10.15 57.48 -7.23
C SER A 219 -11.37 56.72 -6.76
N VAL A 220 -11.17 55.47 -6.32
CA VAL A 220 -12.22 54.65 -5.70
C VAL A 220 -12.17 54.86 -4.19
N ASP A 221 -13.34 54.95 -3.56
CA ASP A 221 -13.41 55.01 -2.10
C ASP A 221 -12.93 53.69 -1.49
N LEU A 222 -12.11 53.79 -0.44
CA LEU A 222 -11.53 52.63 0.23
C LEU A 222 -12.59 51.79 0.93
N ASN A 223 -13.74 52.36 1.29
CA ASN A 223 -14.88 51.62 1.84
C ASN A 223 -15.42 50.58 0.85
N VAL A 224 -15.61 50.96 -0.42
CA VAL A 224 -16.06 50.05 -1.49
C VAL A 224 -15.04 48.92 -1.69
N PHE A 225 -13.75 49.21 -1.51
CA PHE A 225 -12.71 48.20 -1.59
C PHE A 225 -12.79 47.20 -0.42
N LEU A 226 -13.03 47.68 0.81
CA LEU A 226 -13.16 46.81 1.99
C LEU A 226 -14.45 45.96 1.95
N GLU A 227 -15.53 46.48 1.36
CA GLU A 227 -16.76 45.70 1.09
C GLU A 227 -16.50 44.56 0.09
N LEU A 228 -15.70 44.82 -0.95
CA LEU A 228 -15.33 43.79 -1.92
C LEU A 228 -14.41 42.73 -1.29
N PHE A 229 -13.47 43.14 -0.44
CA PHE A 229 -12.49 42.26 0.19
C PHE A 229 -12.66 42.20 1.72
N PRO A 230 -13.65 41.45 2.22
CA PRO A 230 -14.02 41.41 3.64
C PRO A 230 -12.92 40.89 4.57
N PHE A 231 -11.92 40.17 4.04
CA PHE A 231 -10.76 39.68 4.79
C PHE A 231 -9.47 40.49 4.52
N THR A 232 -9.55 41.81 4.39
CA THR A 232 -8.36 42.65 4.15
C THR A 232 -7.92 43.42 5.38
N ILE A 233 -6.61 43.67 5.51
CA ILE A 233 -6.04 44.52 6.56
C ILE A 233 -5.14 45.57 5.90
N VAL A 234 -5.25 46.82 6.34
CA VAL A 234 -4.38 47.94 5.95
C VAL A 234 -3.48 48.32 7.13
N LEU A 235 -2.18 48.45 6.85
CA LEU A 235 -1.13 48.67 7.82
C LEU A 235 -0.35 49.95 7.50
N ASN A 236 0.03 50.70 8.54
CA ASN A 236 0.93 51.84 8.45
C ASN A 236 2.42 51.43 8.63
N HIS A 237 3.34 52.41 8.55
CA HIS A 237 4.78 52.21 8.76
C HIS A 237 5.15 51.57 10.11
N ASP A 238 4.34 51.83 11.15
CA ASP A 238 4.53 51.25 12.49
C ASP A 238 3.92 49.84 12.62
N MET A 239 3.50 49.21 11.52
CA MET A 239 2.85 47.89 11.50
C MET A 239 1.54 47.83 12.32
N LYS A 240 0.86 48.97 12.48
CA LYS A 240 -0.45 49.09 13.13
C LYS A 240 -1.59 49.01 12.11
N ILE A 241 -2.68 48.37 12.52
CA ILE A 241 -3.88 48.20 11.70
C ILE A 241 -4.62 49.54 11.64
N THR A 242 -4.74 50.14 10.46
CA THR A 242 -5.48 51.39 10.26
C THR A 242 -6.92 51.14 9.82
N LEU A 243 -7.11 50.16 8.93
CA LEU A 243 -8.42 49.75 8.41
C LEU A 243 -8.44 48.24 8.21
N ALA A 244 -9.63 47.65 8.28
CA ALA A 244 -9.84 46.24 8.01
C ALA A 244 -11.22 45.99 7.42
N GLY A 245 -11.37 44.86 6.72
CA GLY A 245 -12.65 44.40 6.23
C GLY A 245 -13.55 43.93 7.37
N GLU A 246 -14.86 44.05 7.16
CA GLU A 246 -15.92 43.78 8.15
C GLU A 246 -15.79 42.37 8.76
N LYS A 247 -15.58 41.34 7.92
CA LYS A 247 -15.56 39.95 8.38
C LYS A 247 -14.34 39.58 9.20
N ILE A 248 -13.19 40.22 9.00
CA ILE A 248 -12.04 40.04 9.91
C ILE A 248 -12.37 40.58 11.30
N ILE A 249 -13.04 41.73 11.37
CA ILE A 249 -13.40 42.36 12.64
C ILE A 249 -14.44 41.49 13.37
N GLU A 250 -15.50 41.06 12.68
CA GLU A 250 -16.51 40.16 13.24
C GLU A 250 -15.87 38.86 13.78
N THR A 251 -15.00 38.24 12.98
CA THR A 251 -14.30 37.01 13.37
C THR A 251 -13.39 37.25 14.59
N TRP A 252 -12.73 38.40 14.67
CA TRP A 252 -11.89 38.72 15.82
C TRP A 252 -12.67 38.95 17.10
N ILE A 253 -13.80 39.66 17.02
CA ILE A 253 -14.73 39.84 18.15
C ILE A 253 -15.22 38.47 18.65
N LEU A 254 -15.56 37.59 17.71
CA LEU A 254 -16.05 36.25 18.00
C LEU A 254 -15.02 35.40 18.79
N HIS A 255 -13.74 35.49 18.42
CA HIS A 255 -12.67 34.72 19.06
C HIS A 255 -12.10 35.39 20.32
N ASN A 256 -12.42 36.66 20.57
CA ASN A 256 -11.92 37.43 21.71
C ASN A 256 -13.09 38.14 22.44
N PRO A 257 -14.02 37.37 23.04
CA PRO A 257 -15.18 37.93 23.73
C PRO A 257 -14.75 38.77 24.95
N GLY A 258 -15.28 39.98 25.07
CA GLY A 258 -15.00 40.90 26.19
C GLY A 258 -13.92 41.96 25.91
N VAL A 259 -13.25 41.92 24.77
CA VAL A 259 -12.36 43.01 24.32
C VAL A 259 -13.20 44.04 23.55
N ASN A 260 -12.91 45.33 23.74
CA ASN A 260 -13.60 46.40 23.01
C ASN A 260 -13.37 46.23 21.48
N PRO A 261 -14.42 46.07 20.66
CA PRO A 261 -14.32 45.96 19.20
C PRO A 261 -13.47 47.06 18.54
N LYS A 262 -13.51 48.28 19.11
CA LYS A 262 -12.76 49.44 18.60
C LYS A 262 -11.26 49.34 18.82
N SER A 263 -10.77 48.44 19.69
CA SER A 263 -9.33 48.28 19.92
C SER A 263 -8.63 47.50 18.80
N PHE A 264 -9.37 46.81 17.93
CA PHE A 264 -8.79 46.15 16.76
C PHE A 264 -8.09 47.15 15.83
N ILE A 265 -8.64 48.35 15.68
CA ILE A 265 -8.03 49.43 14.91
C ILE A 265 -7.02 50.16 15.80
N GLY A 266 -5.79 50.31 15.31
CA GLY A 266 -4.68 50.99 15.99
C GLY A 266 -3.77 50.06 16.79
N THR A 267 -4.11 48.78 16.93
CA THR A 267 -3.21 47.76 17.52
C THR A 267 -2.15 47.31 16.53
N HIS A 268 -1.03 46.82 17.07
CA HIS A 268 0.06 46.29 16.28
C HIS A 268 -0.33 44.91 15.72
N VAL A 269 -0.05 44.64 14.45
CA VAL A 269 -0.53 43.43 13.76
C VAL A 269 -0.09 42.13 14.46
N MET A 270 1.10 42.12 15.06
CA MET A 270 1.67 40.94 15.74
C MET A 270 1.03 40.64 17.10
N ASP A 271 0.30 41.60 17.69
CA ASP A 271 -0.46 41.36 18.93
C ASP A 271 -1.78 40.63 18.65
N VAL A 272 -2.24 40.71 17.40
CA VAL A 272 -3.51 40.14 16.93
C VAL A 272 -3.28 38.88 16.10
N PHE A 273 -2.20 38.84 15.32
CA PHE A 273 -1.88 37.75 14.41
C PHE A 273 -0.50 37.14 14.70
N ASN A 274 -0.44 35.82 14.68
CA ASN A 274 0.81 35.09 14.65
C ASN A 274 1.16 34.71 13.21
N CYS A 275 2.36 35.05 12.75
CA CYS A 275 2.81 34.68 11.42
C CYS A 275 3.35 33.25 11.39
N ARG A 276 2.68 32.37 10.66
CA ARG A 276 3.16 31.00 10.41
C ARG A 276 4.16 30.93 9.26
N ARG A 277 4.03 31.83 8.27
CA ARG A 277 4.95 31.93 7.12
C ARG A 277 5.09 33.36 6.61
N PRO A 278 6.32 33.79 6.27
CA PRO A 278 7.58 33.04 6.32
C PRO A 278 8.08 32.77 7.75
N LYS A 279 8.69 31.59 7.97
CA LYS A 279 9.19 31.19 9.30
C LYS A 279 10.45 31.98 9.68
N ASP A 280 10.63 32.23 10.97
CA ASP A 280 11.84 32.81 11.58
C ASP A 280 12.27 34.16 10.97
N THR A 281 11.32 34.91 10.43
CA THR A 281 11.55 36.24 9.81
C THR A 281 10.89 37.31 10.67
N LYS A 282 11.64 38.35 11.03
CA LYS A 282 11.06 39.52 11.70
C LYS A 282 10.16 40.27 10.72
N ILE A 283 8.93 40.52 11.14
CA ILE A 283 7.94 41.23 10.34
C ILE A 283 8.09 42.71 10.62
N ASP A 284 8.99 43.33 9.87
CA ASP A 284 9.23 44.76 9.87
C ASP A 284 8.86 45.34 8.48
N TRP A 285 8.54 46.63 8.44
CA TRP A 285 8.12 47.32 7.21
C TRP A 285 9.10 47.11 6.04
N ASP A 286 10.40 47.35 6.28
CA ASP A 286 11.44 47.21 5.27
C ASP A 286 11.58 45.77 4.76
N THR A 287 11.41 44.80 5.65
CA THR A 287 11.49 43.37 5.33
C THR A 287 10.33 42.96 4.42
N ILE A 288 9.09 43.40 4.73
CA ILE A 288 7.93 43.15 3.88
C ILE A 288 8.09 43.83 2.52
N LEU A 289 8.63 45.05 2.49
CA LEU A 289 8.83 45.80 1.26
C LEU A 289 9.81 45.11 0.30
N GLN A 290 10.73 44.30 0.83
CA GLN A 290 11.63 43.43 0.05
C GLN A 290 10.95 42.11 -0.36
N MET A 291 9.99 41.61 0.42
CA MET A 291 9.30 40.32 0.23
C MET A 291 7.94 40.42 -0.48
N ARG A 292 7.79 41.34 -1.45
CA ARG A 292 6.48 41.67 -2.06
C ARG A 292 5.78 40.51 -2.77
N THR A 293 6.52 39.50 -3.22
CA THR A 293 5.97 38.35 -3.95
C THR A 293 5.69 37.13 -3.07
N VAL A 294 6.03 37.21 -1.77
CA VAL A 294 5.87 36.10 -0.83
C VAL A 294 4.42 36.00 -0.36
N LEU A 295 3.90 34.78 -0.32
CA LEU A 295 2.62 34.48 0.32
C LEU A 295 2.79 34.39 1.83
N PHE A 296 2.05 35.21 2.56
CA PHE A 296 2.01 35.21 4.02
C PHE A 296 0.87 34.32 4.51
N GLU A 297 1.15 33.56 5.57
CA GLU A 297 0.14 32.81 6.33
C GLU A 297 0.10 33.38 7.75
N MET A 298 -1.03 33.99 8.12
CA MET A 298 -1.26 34.63 9.41
C MET A 298 -2.40 33.95 10.15
N GLU A 299 -2.14 33.53 11.38
CA GLU A 299 -3.14 32.94 12.27
C GLU A 299 -3.63 33.99 13.25
N LEU A 300 -4.95 34.11 13.41
CA LEU A 300 -5.53 35.00 14.41
C LEU A 300 -5.33 34.42 15.82
N ILE A 301 -4.83 35.26 16.73
CA ILE A 301 -4.65 34.90 18.13
C ILE A 301 -6.03 34.89 18.82
N ARG A 302 -6.28 33.82 19.60
CA ARG A 302 -7.53 33.58 20.30
C ARG A 302 -7.32 33.60 21.81
N THR A 303 -8.24 34.27 22.51
CA THR A 303 -8.29 34.29 23.99
C THR A 303 -9.45 33.46 24.56
N GLY A 304 -10.56 33.27 23.84
CA GLY A 304 -11.73 32.52 24.33
C GLY A 304 -11.98 31.16 23.66
N HIS A 305 -12.21 30.10 24.44
CA HIS A 305 -12.39 28.71 23.95
C HIS A 305 -13.86 28.25 23.81
N SER A 306 -14.86 29.02 24.26
CA SER A 306 -16.22 28.51 24.48
C SER A 306 -17.26 28.89 23.43
N ARG A 307 -18.06 27.89 23.01
CA ARG A 307 -19.25 28.03 22.14
C ARG A 307 -20.41 28.77 22.83
N ALA A 308 -20.42 28.86 24.17
CA ALA A 308 -21.41 29.64 24.91
C ALA A 308 -21.17 31.16 24.77
N ALA A 309 -19.91 31.58 24.57
CA ALA A 309 -19.58 32.98 24.28
C ALA A 309 -20.01 33.38 22.85
N TYR A 310 -20.00 32.43 21.91
CA TYR A 310 -20.50 32.59 20.55
C TYR A 310 -22.02 32.91 20.51
N ASP A 311 -22.84 32.10 21.19
CA ASP A 311 -24.29 32.33 21.25
C ASP A 311 -24.65 33.60 22.05
N ALA A 312 -23.79 34.01 22.99
CA ALA A 312 -23.95 35.28 23.71
C ALA A 312 -23.57 36.49 22.84
N ALA A 313 -22.49 36.42 22.06
CA ALA A 313 -22.00 37.52 21.22
C ALA A 313 -22.93 37.81 20.01
N LEU A 314 -23.53 36.78 19.42
CA LEU A 314 -24.52 36.92 18.32
C LEU A 314 -25.80 37.65 18.74
N ASN A 315 -26.11 37.68 20.05
CA ASN A 315 -27.30 38.34 20.59
C ASN A 315 -27.02 39.78 21.07
N ILE A 316 -25.81 40.30 20.88
CA ILE A 316 -25.43 41.66 21.29
C ILE A 316 -25.56 42.61 20.10
N ASP A 317 -26.43 43.60 20.23
CA ASP A 317 -26.69 44.61 19.21
C ASP A 317 -25.68 45.76 19.35
N TYR A 318 -24.54 45.66 18.64
CA TYR A 318 -23.38 46.55 18.83
C TYR A 318 -23.60 48.00 18.40
N GLU A 319 -24.65 48.29 17.61
CA GLU A 319 -24.94 49.66 17.15
C GLU A 319 -25.66 50.53 18.19
N ASN A 320 -26.29 49.93 19.21
CA ASN A 320 -27.20 50.63 20.14
C ASN A 320 -26.74 50.64 21.61
N TYR A 321 -25.53 50.16 21.93
CA TYR A 321 -25.04 50.07 23.31
C TYR A 321 -24.14 51.26 23.72
N ASP A 322 -24.49 51.88 24.83
CA ASP A 322 -23.68 52.92 25.50
C ASP A 322 -22.54 52.24 26.30
N ASP A 323 -21.37 52.89 26.42
CA ASP A 323 -20.14 52.33 27.02
C ASP A 323 -20.33 51.77 28.46
N SER A 324 -21.38 52.18 29.16
CA SER A 324 -21.70 51.77 30.53
C SER A 324 -22.46 50.44 30.64
N SER A 325 -23.30 50.09 29.66
CA SER A 325 -24.13 48.87 29.67
C SER A 325 -23.45 47.66 29.00
N LEU A 326 -22.44 47.90 28.16
CA LEU A 326 -21.53 46.87 27.65
C LEU A 326 -20.77 46.16 28.78
N ASN A 327 -20.37 46.91 29.82
CA ASN A 327 -19.63 46.36 30.94
C ASN A 327 -20.40 45.29 31.70
N GLU A 328 -21.71 45.40 31.93
CA GLU A 328 -22.47 44.39 32.70
C GLU A 328 -22.67 43.09 31.91
N ALA A 329 -23.02 43.17 30.62
CA ALA A 329 -23.16 42.01 29.75
C ALA A 329 -21.80 41.31 29.51
N GLN A 330 -20.73 42.10 29.33
CA GLN A 330 -19.36 41.60 29.23
C GLN A 330 -18.89 40.99 30.56
N THR A 331 -19.22 41.57 31.71
CA THR A 331 -18.86 41.02 33.03
C THR A 331 -19.58 39.70 33.30
N MET A 332 -20.84 39.55 32.87
CA MET A 332 -21.56 38.26 32.97
C MET A 332 -20.99 37.19 32.02
N ALA A 333 -20.61 37.56 30.80
CA ALA A 333 -20.00 36.64 29.84
C ALA A 333 -18.57 36.24 30.27
N LEU A 334 -17.79 37.19 30.79
CA LEU A 334 -16.45 36.97 31.33
C LEU A 334 -16.49 36.15 32.62
N ALA A 335 -17.46 36.39 33.51
CA ALA A 335 -17.66 35.60 34.73
C ALA A 335 -18.03 34.14 34.41
N LYS A 336 -18.93 33.91 33.43
CA LYS A 336 -19.24 32.56 32.95
C LYS A 336 -18.07 31.87 32.26
N ALA A 337 -17.23 32.62 31.54
CA ALA A 337 -16.02 32.07 30.92
C ALA A 337 -14.96 31.68 31.97
N GLN A 338 -14.76 32.53 33.00
CA GLN A 338 -13.81 32.30 34.09
C GLN A 338 -14.25 31.23 35.10
N GLU A 339 -15.56 31.06 35.33
CA GLU A 339 -16.09 29.95 36.14
C GLU A 339 -15.82 28.59 35.48
N PHE A 340 -15.81 28.51 34.15
CA PHE A 340 -15.53 27.29 33.39
C PHE A 340 -14.03 27.00 33.20
N GLU A 341 -13.16 28.02 33.10
CA GLU A 341 -11.69 27.81 33.06
C GLU A 341 -11.18 27.06 34.31
N LYS A 342 -11.81 27.30 35.48
CA LYS A 342 -11.46 26.62 36.73
C LYS A 342 -11.92 25.16 36.82
N GLU A 343 -12.93 24.76 36.05
CA GLU A 343 -13.37 23.36 35.97
C GLU A 343 -12.49 22.57 34.97
N HIS A 344 -12.01 23.21 33.89
CA HIS A 344 -11.28 22.55 32.81
C HIS A 344 -9.76 22.40 33.01
N GLU A 345 -9.11 23.18 33.89
CA GLU A 345 -7.71 22.92 34.28
C GLU A 345 -7.50 21.52 34.89
N LYS A 346 -8.56 20.87 35.41
CA LYS A 346 -8.52 19.48 35.88
C LYS A 346 -8.65 18.44 34.77
N ASP A 347 -9.32 18.76 33.67
CA ASP A 347 -9.58 17.82 32.58
C ASP A 347 -8.48 17.85 31.49
N GLU A 348 -7.69 18.93 31.41
CA GLU A 348 -6.60 19.06 30.43
C GLU A 348 -5.39 18.15 30.71
N GLU A 349 -5.11 17.79 31.97
CA GLU A 349 -4.08 16.80 32.30
C GLU A 349 -4.48 15.38 31.87
N GLU A 350 -5.78 15.04 31.84
CA GLU A 350 -6.27 13.74 31.35
C GLU A 350 -6.48 13.71 29.82
N ALA A 351 -6.88 14.82 29.21
CA ALA A 351 -7.15 14.88 27.76
C ALA A 351 -5.88 14.96 26.87
N ALA A 352 -4.77 15.48 27.41
CA ALA A 352 -3.48 15.51 26.71
C ALA A 352 -2.91 14.10 26.42
N ALA A 353 -3.37 13.08 27.15
CA ALA A 353 -2.98 11.68 26.94
C ALA A 353 -3.78 10.97 25.84
N ALA A 354 -4.97 11.46 25.47
CA ALA A 354 -5.93 10.74 24.61
C ALA A 354 -6.08 11.27 23.17
N THR A 355 -5.34 12.31 22.78
CA THR A 355 -5.58 13.06 21.51
C THR A 355 -4.89 12.50 20.27
N LYS A 356 -4.61 11.19 20.20
CA LYS A 356 -3.97 10.56 19.02
C LYS A 356 -4.56 9.25 18.53
N GLU A 357 -5.82 8.93 18.85
CA GLU A 357 -6.45 7.73 18.28
C GLU A 357 -7.62 8.07 17.36
N ILE A 358 -7.53 7.53 16.14
CA ILE A 358 -8.66 7.36 15.22
C ILE A 358 -9.54 6.29 15.83
N ASP A 359 -10.85 6.54 15.93
CA ASP A 359 -11.79 5.51 16.36
C ASP A 359 -11.77 4.35 15.32
N PRO A 360 -11.29 3.15 15.68
CA PRO A 360 -11.09 2.07 14.72
C PRO A 360 -12.40 1.55 14.11
N ALA A 361 -13.55 1.85 14.73
CA ALA A 361 -14.84 1.34 14.29
C ALA A 361 -15.58 2.27 13.31
N THR A 362 -15.26 3.57 13.31
CA THR A 362 -16.01 4.57 12.52
C THR A 362 -15.15 5.42 11.59
N GLY A 363 -13.80 5.39 11.73
CA GLY A 363 -12.89 6.16 10.88
C GLY A 363 -13.00 7.69 11.03
N LEU A 364 -13.93 8.18 11.84
CA LEU A 364 -14.15 9.60 12.08
C LEU A 364 -13.13 10.13 13.09
N ARG A 365 -12.49 11.25 12.76
CA ARG A 365 -11.78 12.05 13.76
C ARG A 365 -12.82 12.56 14.75
N ARG A 366 -12.65 12.29 16.06
CA ARG A 366 -13.43 12.98 17.10
C ARG A 366 -13.33 14.48 16.83
N ALA A 367 -14.45 15.10 16.48
CA ALA A 367 -14.51 16.54 16.23
C ALA A 367 -14.07 17.29 17.48
N SER A 368 -13.08 18.16 17.35
CA SER A 368 -12.69 19.10 18.41
C SER A 368 -13.90 19.99 18.74
N VAL A 369 -14.42 19.92 19.97
CA VAL A 369 -15.69 20.53 20.42
C VAL A 369 -15.59 22.07 20.62
N GLY A 370 -14.60 22.75 20.04
CA GLY A 370 -14.37 24.18 20.22
C GLY A 370 -14.12 24.94 18.91
N LEU A 371 -14.28 26.28 18.95
CA LEU A 371 -13.98 27.16 17.82
C LEU A 371 -12.51 27.00 17.40
N ARG A 372 -12.20 26.95 16.11
CA ARG A 372 -10.81 26.89 15.60
C ARG A 372 -10.30 28.30 15.27
N SER A 373 -8.99 28.53 15.39
CA SER A 373 -8.37 29.79 14.96
C SER A 373 -8.46 29.94 13.44
N ILE A 374 -8.82 31.15 12.97
CA ILE A 374 -8.81 31.46 11.54
C ILE A 374 -7.37 31.60 11.04
N LEU A 375 -7.06 30.89 9.94
CA LEU A 375 -5.81 31.00 9.22
C LEU A 375 -6.04 31.78 7.93
N LEU A 376 -5.38 32.91 7.80
CA LEU A 376 -5.47 33.79 6.63
C LEU A 376 -4.25 33.61 5.75
N LYS A 377 -4.48 33.47 4.44
CA LYS A 377 -3.41 33.34 3.44
C LYS A 377 -3.56 34.41 2.38
N GLY A 378 -2.48 35.13 2.10
CA GLY A 378 -2.54 36.28 1.21
C GLY A 378 -1.19 36.86 0.83
N GLN A 379 -1.22 37.92 0.03
CA GLN A 379 -0.03 38.70 -0.34
C GLN A 379 -0.11 40.10 0.26
N MET A 380 1.05 40.68 0.54
CA MET A 380 1.16 42.07 0.99
C MET A 380 1.55 42.98 -0.17
N PHE A 381 0.77 44.03 -0.37
CA PHE A 381 0.99 45.02 -1.42
C PHE A 381 1.27 46.38 -0.80
N TYR A 382 2.32 47.04 -1.28
CA TYR A 382 2.59 48.43 -0.93
C TYR A 382 1.91 49.36 -1.93
N ILE A 383 0.97 50.17 -1.44
CA ILE A 383 0.27 51.17 -2.23
C ILE A 383 0.93 52.52 -1.99
N LYS A 384 1.54 53.07 -3.04
CA LYS A 384 2.27 54.35 -2.99
C LYS A 384 1.36 55.53 -2.69
N ASP A 385 0.14 55.53 -3.22
CA ASP A 385 -0.78 56.67 -3.13
C ASP A 385 -1.30 56.91 -1.70
N VAL A 386 -1.45 55.84 -0.91
CA VAL A 386 -1.92 55.87 0.49
C VAL A 386 -0.77 55.66 1.47
N ASP A 387 0.45 55.46 0.95
CA ASP A 387 1.66 55.13 1.71
C ASP A 387 1.42 54.07 2.81
N SER A 388 0.73 53.00 2.43
CA SER A 388 0.27 51.94 3.33
C SER A 388 0.49 50.56 2.73
N LEU A 389 0.68 49.56 3.59
CA LEU A 389 0.71 48.15 3.19
C LEU A 389 -0.70 47.58 3.29
N ILE A 390 -1.15 46.87 2.26
CA ILE A 390 -2.42 46.13 2.26
C ILE A 390 -2.12 44.65 2.24
N PHE A 391 -2.65 43.91 3.21
CA PHE A 391 -2.67 42.46 3.22
C PHE A 391 -3.97 41.96 2.60
N LEU A 392 -3.89 41.56 1.33
CA LEU A 392 -5.00 40.94 0.61
C LEU A 392 -4.97 39.44 0.86
N CYS A 393 -5.92 38.95 1.65
CA CYS A 393 -5.94 37.56 2.05
C CYS A 393 -7.33 36.93 1.94
N SER A 394 -7.35 35.61 2.06
CA SER A 394 -8.55 34.82 2.16
C SER A 394 -8.36 33.76 3.24
N PRO A 395 -9.43 33.37 3.95
CA PRO A 395 -9.32 32.31 4.94
C PRO A 395 -9.02 30.98 4.27
N LEU A 396 -8.08 30.25 4.85
CA LEU A 396 -7.74 28.89 4.47
C LEU A 396 -8.69 27.95 5.20
N ILE A 397 -9.65 27.38 4.47
CA ILE A 397 -10.70 26.52 5.01
C ILE A 397 -10.69 25.23 4.21
N GLU A 398 -10.55 24.09 4.88
CA GLU A 398 -10.48 22.80 4.19
C GLU A 398 -11.89 22.21 3.97
N ASN A 399 -12.76 22.31 4.96
CA ASN A 399 -14.07 21.65 4.99
C ASN A 399 -15.20 22.58 5.47
N LEU A 400 -16.45 22.24 5.13
CA LEU A 400 -17.64 22.95 5.62
C LEU A 400 -17.79 22.90 7.15
N ASP A 401 -17.36 21.81 7.79
CA ASP A 401 -17.37 21.71 9.25
C ASP A 401 -16.40 22.68 9.92
N GLU A 402 -15.27 22.95 9.26
CA GLU A 402 -14.29 23.93 9.75
C GLU A 402 -14.78 25.36 9.53
N LEU A 403 -15.46 25.63 8.42
CA LEU A 403 -16.13 26.91 8.16
C LEU A 403 -17.09 27.25 9.32
N HIS A 404 -17.97 26.31 9.68
CA HIS A 404 -18.87 26.46 10.83
C HIS A 404 -18.12 26.51 12.17
N GLY A 405 -17.04 25.74 12.31
CA GLY A 405 -16.19 25.75 13.51
C GLY A 405 -15.38 27.04 13.71
N ILE A 406 -15.24 27.89 12.70
CA ILE A 406 -14.65 29.23 12.82
C ILE A 406 -15.73 30.29 13.07
N GLY A 407 -17.01 29.96 12.83
CA GLY A 407 -18.13 30.90 12.93
C GLY A 407 -18.32 31.75 11.68
N LEU A 408 -17.79 31.29 10.55
CA LEU A 408 -18.00 31.89 9.24
C LEU A 408 -19.06 31.12 8.47
N TYR A 409 -19.72 31.78 7.54
CA TYR A 409 -20.65 31.19 6.59
C TYR A 409 -20.16 31.35 5.15
N LEU A 410 -20.74 30.58 4.23
CA LEU A 410 -20.35 30.60 2.83
C LEU A 410 -20.55 31.97 2.16
N ASN A 411 -21.50 32.76 2.67
CA ASN A 411 -21.78 34.11 2.18
C ASN A 411 -20.77 35.16 2.68
N ASP A 412 -20.03 34.88 3.75
CA ASP A 412 -19.01 35.80 4.27
C ASP A 412 -17.73 35.75 3.44
N LEU A 413 -17.54 34.70 2.63
CA LEU A 413 -16.40 34.55 1.73
C LEU A 413 -16.53 35.45 0.50
N ASN A 414 -15.39 35.93 0.00
CA ASN A 414 -15.33 36.81 -1.18
C ASN A 414 -16.14 36.22 -2.36
N PRO A 415 -17.12 36.94 -2.92
CA PRO A 415 -17.97 36.41 -3.99
C PRO A 415 -17.24 36.24 -5.32
N HIS A 416 -16.19 37.03 -5.54
CA HIS A 416 -15.33 36.98 -6.72
C HIS A 416 -14.07 36.12 -6.51
N GLY A 417 -13.87 35.61 -5.29
CA GLY A 417 -12.72 34.79 -4.93
C GLY A 417 -12.98 33.31 -5.15
N LEU A 418 -11.90 32.51 -5.23
CA LEU A 418 -11.99 31.05 -5.36
C LEU A 418 -12.24 30.33 -4.03
N SER A 419 -12.21 31.02 -2.90
CA SER A 419 -12.34 30.40 -1.56
C SER A 419 -13.67 29.67 -1.40
N ARG A 420 -14.78 30.28 -1.86
CA ARG A 420 -16.11 29.67 -1.84
C ARG A 420 -16.19 28.41 -2.71
N GLU A 421 -15.65 28.47 -3.93
CA GLU A 421 -15.60 27.32 -4.83
C GLU A 421 -14.70 26.21 -4.28
N LEU A 422 -13.59 26.57 -3.65
CA LEU A 422 -12.64 25.63 -3.06
C LEU A 422 -13.26 24.83 -1.90
N VAL A 423 -13.99 25.48 -1.00
CA VAL A 423 -14.70 24.80 0.10
C VAL A 423 -15.74 23.82 -0.46
N MET A 424 -16.48 24.24 -1.49
CA MET A 424 -17.45 23.38 -2.17
C MET A 424 -16.79 22.21 -2.91
N ALA A 425 -15.68 22.45 -3.60
CA ALA A 425 -14.91 21.43 -4.31
C ALA A 425 -14.26 20.43 -3.35
N GLY A 426 -13.76 20.90 -2.20
CA GLY A 426 -13.26 20.06 -1.12
C GLY A 426 -14.33 19.10 -0.62
N TRP A 427 -15.54 19.59 -0.37
CA TRP A 427 -16.68 18.75 0.02
C TRP A 427 -17.04 17.70 -1.06
N GLN A 428 -17.10 18.10 -2.33
CA GLN A 428 -17.33 17.17 -3.44
C GLN A 428 -16.23 16.11 -3.57
N HIS A 429 -14.97 16.50 -3.37
CA HIS A 429 -13.83 15.60 -3.44
C HIS A 429 -13.84 14.59 -2.29
N CYS A 430 -14.20 15.01 -1.06
CA CYS A 430 -14.38 14.11 0.07
C CYS A 430 -15.46 13.05 -0.22
N SER A 431 -16.62 13.47 -0.74
CA SER A 431 -17.67 12.52 -1.15
C SER A 431 -17.19 11.55 -2.24
N LYS A 432 -16.41 12.03 -3.21
CA LYS A 432 -15.83 11.16 -4.25
C LYS A 432 -14.83 10.16 -3.68
N LEU A 433 -14.03 10.55 -2.69
CA LEU A 433 -13.09 9.67 -2.00
C LEU A 433 -13.81 8.58 -1.20
N GLU A 434 -14.91 8.92 -0.51
CA GLU A 434 -15.74 7.93 0.20
C GLU A 434 -16.27 6.86 -0.76
N ILE A 435 -16.79 7.27 -1.91
CA ILE A 435 -17.24 6.34 -2.96
C ILE A 435 -16.09 5.46 -3.49
N MET A 436 -14.88 6.01 -3.61
CA MET A 436 -13.71 5.21 -4.02
C MET A 436 -13.30 4.21 -2.95
N PHE A 437 -13.35 4.59 -1.68
CA PHE A 437 -13.04 3.71 -0.56
C PHE A 437 -14.03 2.55 -0.47
N GLU A 438 -15.34 2.84 -0.56
CA GLU A 438 -16.39 1.82 -0.57
C GLU A 438 -16.21 0.82 -1.73
N LYS A 439 -15.82 1.30 -2.92
CA LYS A 439 -15.51 0.42 -4.07
C LYS A 439 -14.29 -0.46 -3.84
N GLU A 440 -13.25 0.07 -3.17
CA GLU A 440 -12.04 -0.70 -2.88
C GLU A 440 -12.31 -1.76 -1.81
N GLU A 441 -13.14 -1.45 -0.81
CA GLU A 441 -13.64 -2.41 0.18
C GLU A 441 -14.45 -3.53 -0.49
N GLN A 442 -15.41 -3.19 -1.35
CA GLN A 442 -16.16 -4.18 -2.14
C GLN A 442 -15.24 -5.08 -2.97
N ARG A 443 -14.21 -4.51 -3.60
CA ARG A 443 -13.22 -5.26 -4.38
C ARG A 443 -12.40 -6.20 -3.49
N SER A 444 -12.06 -5.77 -2.28
CA SER A 444 -11.38 -6.61 -1.28
C SER A 444 -12.24 -7.81 -0.89
N ASP A 445 -13.52 -7.58 -0.58
CA ASP A 445 -14.47 -8.64 -0.22
C ASP A 445 -14.68 -9.64 -1.37
N GLU A 446 -14.79 -9.15 -2.61
CA GLU A 446 -14.87 -10.00 -3.80
C GLU A 446 -13.62 -10.86 -3.97
N LEU A 447 -12.45 -10.28 -3.74
CA LEU A 447 -11.18 -10.99 -3.83
C LEU A 447 -11.05 -12.06 -2.75
N GLU A 448 -11.46 -11.76 -1.52
CA GLU A 448 -11.47 -12.72 -0.41
C GLU A 448 -12.38 -13.92 -0.72
N LYS A 449 -13.62 -13.67 -1.17
CA LYS A 449 -14.54 -14.74 -1.61
C LYS A 449 -13.96 -15.56 -2.76
N SER A 450 -13.26 -14.90 -3.71
CA SER A 450 -12.61 -15.59 -4.82
C SER A 450 -11.48 -16.50 -4.34
N LEU A 451 -10.69 -16.06 -3.36
CA LEU A 451 -9.64 -16.87 -2.73
C LEU A 451 -10.21 -18.06 -1.96
N GLU A 452 -11.26 -17.86 -1.18
CA GLU A 452 -11.96 -18.95 -0.47
C GLU A 452 -12.50 -20.00 -1.43
N LEU A 453 -13.13 -19.56 -2.53
CA LEU A 453 -13.59 -20.44 -3.58
C LEU A 453 -12.41 -21.20 -4.20
N ALA A 454 -11.33 -20.51 -4.58
CA ALA A 454 -10.15 -21.13 -5.16
C ALA A 454 -9.54 -22.20 -4.23
N ASP A 455 -9.47 -21.92 -2.94
CA ASP A 455 -9.03 -22.88 -1.92
C ASP A 455 -9.98 -24.08 -1.81
N SER A 456 -11.30 -23.85 -1.89
CA SER A 456 -12.28 -24.94 -1.90
C SER A 456 -12.13 -25.85 -3.13
N TRP A 457 -11.96 -25.27 -4.33
CA TRP A 457 -11.71 -26.00 -5.57
C TRP A 457 -10.40 -26.77 -5.52
N LYS A 458 -9.37 -26.18 -4.92
CA LYS A 458 -8.09 -26.84 -4.71
C LYS A 458 -8.22 -28.05 -3.79
N ARG A 459 -8.94 -27.93 -2.66
CA ARG A 459 -9.19 -29.06 -1.75
C ARG A 459 -9.97 -30.19 -2.43
N GLN A 460 -11.02 -29.85 -3.19
CA GLN A 460 -11.78 -30.84 -3.96
C GLN A 460 -10.91 -31.53 -5.01
N GLY A 461 -10.06 -30.76 -5.70
CA GLY A 461 -9.08 -31.30 -6.65
C GLY A 461 -8.08 -32.25 -5.99
N ASP A 462 -7.56 -31.88 -4.81
CA ASP A 462 -6.64 -32.70 -4.03
C ASP A 462 -7.31 -34.00 -3.54
N GLU A 463 -8.55 -33.94 -3.05
CA GLU A 463 -9.30 -35.11 -2.60
C GLU A 463 -9.55 -36.10 -3.73
N LEU A 464 -9.95 -35.61 -4.91
CA LEU A 464 -10.09 -36.43 -6.12
C LEU A 464 -8.76 -37.04 -6.56
N LEU A 465 -7.66 -36.30 -6.50
CA LEU A 465 -6.34 -36.82 -6.86
C LEU A 465 -5.89 -37.95 -5.92
N TYR A 466 -6.06 -37.77 -4.61
CA TYR A 466 -5.72 -38.79 -3.61
C TYR A 466 -6.63 -40.01 -3.66
N SER A 467 -7.83 -39.90 -4.25
CA SER A 467 -8.71 -41.05 -4.52
C SER A 467 -8.21 -41.94 -5.66
N MET A 468 -7.39 -41.39 -6.58
CA MET A 468 -6.89 -42.11 -7.77
C MET A 468 -5.45 -42.61 -7.61
N ILE A 469 -4.62 -41.90 -6.84
CA ILE A 469 -3.18 -42.15 -6.70
C ILE A 469 -2.81 -42.12 -5.22
N PRO A 470 -1.87 -42.95 -4.73
CA PRO A 470 -1.45 -42.86 -3.34
C PRO A 470 -0.88 -41.48 -2.99
N ARG A 471 -1.18 -40.98 -1.79
CA ARG A 471 -0.70 -39.67 -1.30
C ARG A 471 0.81 -39.44 -1.48
N PRO A 472 1.71 -40.39 -1.12
CA PRO A 472 3.16 -40.17 -1.28
C PRO A 472 3.62 -40.02 -2.73
N ILE A 473 2.83 -40.51 -3.68
CA ILE A 473 3.11 -40.42 -5.11
C ILE A 473 2.52 -39.13 -5.67
N ALA A 474 1.29 -38.79 -5.31
CA ALA A 474 0.63 -37.54 -5.69
C ALA A 474 1.44 -36.31 -5.24
N GLU A 475 2.00 -36.34 -4.02
CA GLU A 475 2.86 -35.27 -3.51
C GLU A 475 4.18 -35.14 -4.30
N ARG A 476 4.83 -36.26 -4.63
CA ARG A 476 6.03 -36.28 -5.47
C ARG A 476 5.76 -35.73 -6.87
N MET A 477 4.63 -36.08 -7.48
CA MET A 477 4.20 -35.53 -8.77
C MET A 477 3.95 -34.03 -8.69
N ARG A 478 3.35 -33.54 -7.58
CA ARG A 478 3.14 -32.10 -7.34
C ARG A 478 4.45 -31.32 -7.21
N MET A 479 5.51 -31.93 -6.68
CA MET A 479 6.85 -31.35 -6.62
C MET A 479 7.60 -31.38 -7.96
N GLY A 480 6.99 -31.88 -9.03
CA GLY A 480 7.58 -31.93 -10.37
C GLY A 480 8.57 -33.09 -10.58
N GLN A 481 8.53 -34.14 -9.76
CA GLN A 481 9.37 -35.31 -9.96
C GLN A 481 8.80 -36.21 -11.08
N GLU A 482 9.52 -36.36 -12.19
CA GLU A 482 9.06 -37.04 -13.41
C GLU A 482 9.16 -38.58 -13.36
N HIS A 483 9.83 -39.17 -12.36
CA HIS A 483 10.09 -40.61 -12.30
C HIS A 483 9.55 -41.24 -11.01
N VAL A 484 8.28 -41.65 -11.02
CA VAL A 484 7.66 -42.33 -9.88
C VAL A 484 7.64 -43.86 -10.06
N CYS A 485 8.69 -44.42 -10.65
CA CYS A 485 8.88 -45.86 -10.75
C CYS A 485 9.83 -46.35 -9.66
N GLN A 486 9.41 -47.34 -8.88
CA GLN A 486 10.15 -47.88 -7.75
C GLN A 486 10.07 -49.40 -7.74
N SER A 487 11.19 -50.07 -7.48
CA SER A 487 11.24 -51.51 -7.22
C SER A 487 11.03 -51.77 -5.73
N PHE A 488 10.19 -52.76 -5.43
CA PHE A 488 9.95 -53.25 -4.08
C PHE A 488 10.37 -54.72 -4.01
N GLU A 489 11.24 -55.06 -3.06
CA GLU A 489 11.77 -56.43 -2.94
C GLU A 489 10.75 -57.40 -2.35
N GLU A 490 9.95 -56.93 -1.39
CA GLU A 490 8.97 -57.74 -0.66
C GLU A 490 7.63 -57.02 -0.60
N VAL A 491 6.66 -57.50 -1.38
CA VAL A 491 5.26 -57.07 -1.29
C VAL A 491 4.34 -58.28 -1.26
N SER A 492 3.11 -58.10 -0.77
CA SER A 492 2.05 -59.11 -0.87
C SER A 492 0.92 -58.59 -1.74
N VAL A 493 0.63 -59.30 -2.82
CA VAL A 493 -0.43 -58.97 -3.77
C VAL A 493 -1.62 -59.87 -3.49
N ILE A 494 -2.80 -59.26 -3.35
CA ILE A 494 -4.07 -59.95 -3.12
C ILE A 494 -5.00 -59.75 -4.34
N PHE A 495 -5.55 -60.85 -4.80
CA PHE A 495 -6.56 -60.91 -5.86
C PHE A 495 -7.84 -61.50 -5.27
N ILE A 496 -8.96 -60.78 -5.41
CA ILE A 496 -10.28 -61.20 -4.91
C ILE A 496 -11.24 -61.21 -6.09
N GLU A 497 -11.66 -62.38 -6.54
CA GLU A 497 -12.65 -62.50 -7.62
C GLU A 497 -14.04 -62.72 -7.03
N VAL A 498 -15.00 -61.95 -7.54
CA VAL A 498 -16.42 -62.13 -7.24
C VAL A 498 -17.02 -63.03 -8.32
N MET A 499 -17.47 -64.20 -7.91
CA MET A 499 -18.05 -65.24 -8.76
C MET A 499 -19.57 -65.14 -8.78
N ASN A 500 -20.20 -65.80 -9.76
CA ASN A 500 -21.64 -65.96 -9.89
C ASN A 500 -22.45 -64.64 -10.04
N ILE A 501 -21.81 -63.57 -10.54
CA ILE A 501 -22.50 -62.30 -10.80
C ILE A 501 -23.29 -62.34 -12.13
N TYR A 502 -22.76 -63.05 -13.12
CA TYR A 502 -23.31 -63.03 -14.48
C TYR A 502 -23.16 -64.41 -15.13
N ASP A 503 -24.28 -65.01 -15.55
CA ASP A 503 -24.26 -66.18 -16.40
C ASP A 503 -24.05 -65.72 -17.86
N SER A 504 -23.06 -66.31 -18.54
CA SER A 504 -22.54 -65.83 -19.82
C SER A 504 -23.57 -65.92 -20.98
N GLY A 505 -24.77 -66.44 -20.72
CA GLY A 505 -25.85 -66.63 -21.68
C GLY A 505 -27.01 -65.62 -21.61
N SER A 506 -27.01 -64.65 -20.67
CA SER A 506 -28.20 -63.80 -20.48
C SER A 506 -28.17 -62.47 -21.25
N THR A 507 -29.09 -62.32 -22.21
CA THR A 507 -29.20 -61.17 -23.14
C THR A 507 -29.99 -59.97 -22.59
N ASN A 508 -30.38 -59.99 -21.31
CA ASN A 508 -31.31 -59.00 -20.76
C ASN A 508 -30.58 -57.80 -20.09
N VAL A 509 -30.93 -56.57 -20.50
CA VAL A 509 -30.32 -55.33 -19.98
C VAL A 509 -30.53 -55.16 -18.47
N GLN A 510 -31.67 -55.63 -17.96
CA GLN A 510 -32.02 -55.52 -16.54
C GLN A 510 -31.11 -56.37 -15.64
N GLU A 511 -30.71 -57.55 -16.12
CA GLU A 511 -29.78 -58.43 -15.40
C GLU A 511 -28.36 -57.86 -15.40
N ALA A 512 -27.93 -57.22 -16.50
CA ALA A 512 -26.67 -56.49 -16.55
C ALA A 512 -26.65 -55.30 -15.56
N MET A 513 -27.74 -54.54 -15.43
CA MET A 513 -27.86 -53.47 -14.43
C MET A 513 -27.81 -54.02 -12.99
N GLN A 514 -28.46 -55.16 -12.74
CA GLN A 514 -28.41 -55.82 -11.43
C GLN A 514 -27.02 -56.35 -11.12
N ALA A 515 -26.33 -56.96 -12.10
CA ALA A 515 -24.95 -57.41 -11.97
C ALA A 515 -23.99 -56.27 -11.59
N VAL A 516 -24.09 -55.11 -12.26
CA VAL A 516 -23.29 -53.92 -11.93
C VAL A 516 -23.59 -53.41 -10.54
N ASN A 517 -24.86 -53.39 -10.12
CA ASN A 517 -25.23 -52.94 -8.78
C ASN A 517 -24.72 -53.90 -7.70
N THR A 518 -24.81 -55.22 -7.93
CA THR A 518 -24.26 -56.23 -7.02
C THR A 518 -22.74 -56.13 -6.93
N LEU A 519 -22.04 -55.95 -8.05
CA LEU A 519 -20.59 -55.73 -8.07
C LEU A 519 -20.20 -54.48 -7.30
N ASN A 520 -20.89 -53.36 -7.51
CA ASN A 520 -20.65 -52.11 -6.77
C ASN A 520 -20.87 -52.31 -5.26
N LYS A 521 -21.93 -53.02 -4.85
CA LYS A 521 -22.17 -53.31 -3.42
C LYS A 521 -21.03 -54.14 -2.81
N VAL A 522 -20.57 -55.18 -3.51
CA VAL A 522 -19.44 -55.99 -3.03
C VAL A 522 -18.17 -55.16 -2.96
N PHE A 523 -17.83 -54.40 -4.01
CA PHE A 523 -16.63 -53.57 -4.04
C PHE A 523 -16.67 -52.42 -3.01
N SER A 524 -17.82 -51.79 -2.76
CA SER A 524 -17.97 -50.85 -1.65
C SER A 524 -17.71 -51.52 -0.30
N ALA A 525 -18.23 -52.72 -0.08
CA ALA A 525 -17.99 -53.46 1.15
C ALA A 525 -16.51 -53.86 1.33
N LEU A 526 -15.80 -54.16 0.22
CA LEU A 526 -14.35 -54.39 0.21
C LEU A 526 -13.57 -53.09 0.51
N ASP A 527 -13.93 -51.98 -0.14
CA ASP A 527 -13.27 -50.68 0.06
C ASP A 527 -13.37 -50.22 1.52
N GLU A 528 -14.51 -50.46 2.18
CA GLU A 528 -14.68 -50.21 3.61
C GLU A 528 -13.79 -51.08 4.53
N GLU A 529 -13.27 -52.23 4.08
CA GLU A 529 -12.33 -53.04 4.88
C GLU A 529 -10.87 -52.61 4.70
N ILE A 530 -10.61 -51.78 3.69
CA ILE A 530 -9.32 -51.15 3.41
C ILE A 530 -9.25 -49.80 4.13
N ILE A 531 -9.53 -49.80 5.43
CA ILE A 531 -9.34 -48.63 6.30
C ILE A 531 -7.89 -48.58 6.82
N SER A 532 -7.19 -49.72 6.84
CA SER A 532 -5.80 -49.78 7.29
C SER A 532 -4.87 -49.08 6.30
N PRO A 533 -4.00 -48.15 6.74
CA PRO A 533 -3.08 -47.41 5.86
C PRO A 533 -2.04 -48.30 5.17
N PHE A 534 -2.01 -49.59 5.48
CA PHE A 534 -0.99 -50.54 5.05
C PHE A 534 -1.39 -51.41 3.85
N VAL A 535 -2.62 -51.27 3.35
CA VAL A 535 -3.08 -51.94 2.12
C VAL A 535 -3.62 -50.90 1.15
N TYR A 536 -3.13 -50.91 -0.09
CA TYR A 536 -3.53 -49.99 -1.14
C TYR A 536 -4.33 -50.72 -2.23
N LYS A 537 -5.47 -50.15 -2.64
CA LYS A 537 -6.26 -50.61 -3.78
C LYS A 537 -5.59 -50.16 -5.07
N VAL A 538 -5.21 -51.10 -5.93
CA VAL A 538 -4.43 -50.82 -7.14
C VAL A 538 -5.37 -50.55 -8.31
N GLU A 539 -6.00 -51.59 -8.82
CA GLU A 539 -6.91 -51.54 -9.96
C GLU A 539 -7.96 -52.65 -9.84
N THR A 540 -9.03 -52.55 -10.62
CA THR A 540 -9.99 -53.64 -10.81
C THR A 540 -9.92 -54.14 -12.25
N VAL A 541 -9.90 -55.46 -12.42
CA VAL A 541 -9.85 -56.09 -13.75
C VAL A 541 -11.12 -56.94 -13.90
N GLY A 542 -12.16 -56.35 -14.50
CA GLY A 542 -13.46 -57.01 -14.63
C GLY A 542 -14.10 -57.26 -13.26
N MET A 543 -14.25 -58.54 -12.89
CA MET A 543 -14.85 -58.98 -11.61
C MET A 543 -13.81 -59.19 -10.50
N VAL A 544 -12.55 -58.85 -10.78
CA VAL A 544 -11.41 -59.07 -9.90
C VAL A 544 -10.99 -57.76 -9.25
N TYR A 545 -10.89 -57.80 -7.93
CA TYR A 545 -10.41 -56.72 -7.09
C TYR A 545 -8.96 -56.97 -6.69
N MET A 546 -8.05 -56.06 -7.08
CA MET A 546 -6.62 -56.17 -6.78
C MET A 546 -6.21 -55.13 -5.73
N ALA A 547 -5.56 -55.62 -4.67
CA ALA A 547 -4.91 -54.77 -3.68
C ALA A 547 -3.49 -55.27 -3.39
N VAL A 548 -2.68 -54.40 -2.78
CA VAL A 548 -1.29 -54.71 -2.43
C VAL A 548 -0.98 -54.19 -1.04
N SER A 549 -0.18 -54.96 -0.28
CA SER A 549 0.46 -54.51 0.94
C SER A 549 1.98 -54.48 0.75
N GLY A 550 2.64 -53.46 1.29
CA GLY A 550 4.08 -53.22 1.12
C GLY A 550 4.44 -52.30 -0.05
N ALA A 551 3.45 -51.75 -0.77
CA ALA A 551 3.61 -50.68 -1.75
C ALA A 551 2.40 -49.74 -1.68
N PRO A 552 2.56 -48.41 -1.85
CA PRO A 552 3.77 -47.68 -2.21
C PRO A 552 4.78 -47.50 -1.05
N ASP A 553 4.36 -47.71 0.19
CA ASP A 553 5.23 -47.63 1.36
C ASP A 553 5.65 -49.05 1.77
N THR A 554 6.96 -49.27 1.91
CA THR A 554 7.51 -50.56 2.33
C THR A 554 7.06 -50.92 3.73
N ASN A 555 6.50 -52.11 3.91
CA ASN A 555 6.02 -52.60 5.20
C ASN A 555 6.52 -54.02 5.47
N PRO A 556 7.26 -54.27 6.56
CA PRO A 556 7.70 -55.61 6.95
C PRO A 556 6.55 -56.60 7.18
N LEU A 557 5.39 -56.12 7.66
CA LEU A 557 4.21 -56.93 8.00
C LEU A 557 3.24 -57.07 6.82
N HIS A 558 3.73 -56.91 5.58
CA HIS A 558 2.88 -56.91 4.38
C HIS A 558 2.09 -58.21 4.16
N ALA A 559 2.64 -59.37 4.52
CA ALA A 559 1.96 -60.66 4.40
C ALA A 559 0.81 -60.81 5.42
N GLU A 560 1.02 -60.34 6.64
CA GLU A 560 0.03 -60.37 7.71
C GLU A 560 -1.17 -59.49 7.36
N HIS A 561 -0.91 -58.23 6.97
CA HIS A 561 -1.98 -57.30 6.58
C HIS A 561 -2.80 -57.80 5.38
N ALA A 562 -2.17 -58.50 4.42
CA ALA A 562 -2.87 -59.10 3.30
C ALA A 562 -3.76 -60.28 3.73
N CYS A 563 -3.27 -61.16 4.60
CA CYS A 563 -4.03 -62.29 5.14
C CYS A 563 -5.18 -61.85 6.03
N ASP A 564 -4.95 -60.85 6.88
CA ASP A 564 -5.97 -60.24 7.73
C ASP A 564 -7.09 -59.60 6.90
N LEU A 565 -6.73 -58.87 5.84
CA LEU A 565 -7.71 -58.32 4.91
C LEU A 565 -8.54 -59.44 4.27
N ALA A 566 -7.90 -60.51 3.79
CA ALA A 566 -8.60 -61.62 3.16
C ALA A 566 -9.63 -62.29 4.11
N LEU A 567 -9.25 -62.49 5.38
CA LEU A 567 -10.14 -63.06 6.40
C LEU A 567 -11.31 -62.12 6.71
N ARG A 568 -11.05 -60.81 6.88
CA ARG A 568 -12.10 -59.80 7.13
C ARG A 568 -13.07 -59.69 5.96
N VAL A 569 -12.56 -59.66 4.73
CA VAL A 569 -13.36 -59.63 3.51
C VAL A 569 -14.31 -60.83 3.43
N ILE A 570 -13.81 -62.05 3.64
CA ILE A 570 -14.66 -63.25 3.63
C ILE A 570 -15.76 -63.16 4.68
N LYS A 571 -15.42 -62.72 5.90
CA LYS A 571 -16.40 -62.56 6.97
C LYS A 571 -17.48 -61.51 6.61
N LYS A 572 -17.07 -60.39 6.05
CA LYS A 572 -17.98 -59.29 5.69
C LYS A 572 -18.89 -59.63 4.52
N VAL A 573 -18.36 -60.24 3.46
CA VAL A 573 -19.18 -60.64 2.30
C VAL A 573 -20.18 -61.72 2.69
N LYS A 574 -19.80 -62.67 3.57
CA LYS A 574 -20.76 -63.63 4.15
C LYS A 574 -21.86 -62.95 4.97
N ALA A 575 -21.51 -61.91 5.74
CA ALA A 575 -22.48 -61.18 6.55
C ALA A 575 -23.50 -60.37 5.72
N HIS A 576 -23.12 -59.91 4.53
CA HIS A 576 -24.03 -59.19 3.63
C HIS A 576 -25.11 -60.09 3.00
N ASN A 577 -24.99 -61.41 3.11
CA ASN A 577 -25.95 -62.42 2.67
C ASN A 577 -26.53 -62.16 1.26
N LEU A 578 -25.65 -61.80 0.32
CA LEU A 578 -26.04 -61.58 -1.08
C LEU A 578 -26.38 -62.93 -1.73
N PRO A 579 -27.55 -63.08 -2.37
CA PRO A 579 -27.95 -64.34 -2.98
C PRO A 579 -26.99 -64.71 -4.12
N ASP A 580 -26.53 -65.97 -4.09
CA ASP A 580 -25.71 -66.63 -5.11
C ASP A 580 -24.30 -66.05 -5.35
N VAL A 581 -23.86 -65.04 -4.60
CA VAL A 581 -22.51 -64.48 -4.74
C VAL A 581 -21.49 -65.29 -3.94
N ALA A 582 -20.43 -65.74 -4.59
CA ALA A 582 -19.27 -66.35 -3.93
C ALA A 582 -18.01 -65.51 -4.21
N ILE A 583 -17.05 -65.53 -3.28
CA ILE A 583 -15.74 -64.92 -3.51
C ILE A 583 -14.63 -65.94 -3.33
N ARG A 584 -13.57 -65.78 -4.10
CA ARG A 584 -12.32 -66.53 -3.96
C ARG A 584 -11.15 -65.55 -3.87
N VAL A 585 -10.16 -65.90 -3.05
CA VAL A 585 -9.03 -65.02 -2.75
C VAL A 585 -7.72 -65.74 -3.03
N GLY A 586 -6.83 -65.12 -3.79
CA GLY A 586 -5.46 -65.57 -3.99
C GLY A 586 -4.45 -64.56 -3.49
N ILE A 587 -3.43 -65.03 -2.77
CA ILE A 587 -2.36 -64.17 -2.25
C ILE A 587 -1.00 -64.77 -2.64
N ASN A 588 -0.11 -63.91 -3.11
CA ASN A 588 1.29 -64.25 -3.33
C ASN A 588 2.20 -63.08 -2.93
N SER A 589 3.38 -63.41 -2.41
CA SER A 589 4.40 -62.46 -1.97
C SER A 589 5.66 -62.59 -2.82
N GLY A 590 6.37 -61.48 -3.00
CA GLY A 590 7.63 -61.42 -3.75
C GLY A 590 7.93 -60.04 -4.31
N PRO A 591 8.95 -59.90 -5.16
CA PRO A 591 9.38 -58.60 -5.70
C PRO A 591 8.44 -58.08 -6.80
N VAL A 592 8.26 -56.76 -6.85
CA VAL A 592 7.48 -56.05 -7.88
C VAL A 592 8.13 -54.74 -8.26
N VAL A 593 7.80 -54.24 -9.45
CA VAL A 593 8.08 -52.87 -9.87
C VAL A 593 6.75 -52.13 -9.92
N ALA A 594 6.62 -51.01 -9.22
CA ALA A 594 5.41 -50.20 -9.23
C ALA A 594 5.69 -48.79 -9.76
N GLY A 595 4.72 -48.19 -10.42
CA GLY A 595 4.83 -46.81 -10.87
C GLY A 595 3.59 -46.27 -11.54
N VAL A 596 3.59 -44.96 -11.78
CA VAL A 596 2.48 -44.26 -12.43
C VAL A 596 2.59 -44.37 -13.95
N VAL A 597 1.55 -44.89 -14.59
CA VAL A 597 1.46 -45.05 -16.05
C VAL A 597 0.39 -44.13 -16.61
N GLY A 598 0.72 -43.44 -17.71
CA GLY A 598 -0.20 -42.58 -18.46
C GLY A 598 -0.17 -41.10 -18.05
N MET A 599 -0.21 -40.20 -19.04
CA MET A 599 -0.14 -38.75 -18.82
C MET A 599 -1.52 -38.09 -18.61
N LYS A 600 -2.56 -38.58 -19.30
CA LYS A 600 -3.92 -38.01 -19.22
C LYS A 600 -4.75 -38.60 -18.08
N VAL A 601 -4.56 -39.89 -17.80
CA VAL A 601 -5.22 -40.63 -16.71
C VAL A 601 -4.11 -41.42 -16.01
N PRO A 602 -3.37 -40.77 -15.09
CA PRO A 602 -2.30 -41.43 -14.35
C PRO A 602 -2.87 -42.54 -13.46
N ARG A 603 -2.32 -43.75 -13.58
CA ARG A 603 -2.70 -44.91 -12.76
C ARG A 603 -1.48 -45.51 -12.09
N TYR A 604 -1.61 -45.85 -10.81
CA TYR A 604 -0.55 -46.57 -10.10
C TYR A 604 -0.64 -48.05 -10.40
N CYS A 605 0.27 -48.55 -11.24
CA CYS A 605 0.27 -49.94 -11.70
C CYS A 605 1.43 -50.72 -11.07
N LEU A 606 1.23 -52.03 -10.88
CA LEU A 606 2.28 -52.96 -10.45
C LEU A 606 2.60 -53.95 -11.57
N PHE A 607 3.89 -54.19 -11.78
CA PHE A 607 4.42 -55.11 -12.78
C PHE A 607 5.36 -56.11 -12.11
N GLY A 608 5.30 -57.37 -12.55
CA GLY A 608 6.21 -58.41 -12.08
C GLY A 608 5.57 -59.80 -12.10
N ASP A 609 6.44 -60.81 -11.99
CA ASP A 609 6.03 -62.21 -11.94
C ASP A 609 5.20 -62.53 -10.68
N THR A 610 5.43 -61.79 -9.60
CA THR A 610 4.66 -61.86 -8.34
C THR A 610 3.17 -61.57 -8.56
N VAL A 611 2.84 -60.56 -9.38
CA VAL A 611 1.45 -60.18 -9.72
C VAL A 611 0.78 -61.30 -10.53
N ASN A 612 1.49 -61.83 -11.52
CA ASN A 612 1.00 -62.94 -12.34
C ASN A 612 0.74 -64.19 -11.50
N THR A 613 1.66 -64.51 -10.57
CA THR A 613 1.52 -65.66 -9.67
C THR A 613 0.35 -65.48 -8.70
N ALA A 614 0.14 -64.26 -8.16
CA ALA A 614 -1.03 -63.94 -7.32
C ALA A 614 -2.36 -64.16 -8.07
N SER A 615 -2.46 -63.65 -9.30
CA SER A 615 -3.63 -63.90 -10.17
C SER A 615 -3.85 -65.39 -10.42
N ARG A 616 -2.78 -66.19 -10.54
CA ARG A 616 -2.92 -67.64 -10.68
C ARG A 616 -3.43 -68.32 -9.41
N MET A 617 -2.95 -67.90 -8.24
CA MET A 617 -3.44 -68.41 -6.96
C MET A 617 -4.94 -68.17 -6.81
N GLU A 618 -5.42 -67.00 -7.22
CA GLU A 618 -6.84 -66.68 -7.23
C GLU A 618 -7.60 -67.56 -8.24
N SER A 619 -7.16 -67.65 -9.50
CA SER A 619 -7.87 -68.40 -10.54
C SER A 619 -8.03 -69.91 -10.27
N SER A 620 -7.08 -70.50 -9.51
CA SER A 620 -7.11 -71.92 -9.11
C SER A 620 -7.78 -72.16 -7.74
N CYS A 621 -8.25 -71.10 -7.08
CA CYS A 621 -8.85 -71.16 -5.76
C CYS A 621 -10.28 -71.68 -5.80
N ASP A 622 -10.65 -72.43 -4.77
CA ASP A 622 -12.02 -72.92 -4.58
C ASP A 622 -12.90 -71.79 -3.99
N PRO A 623 -14.22 -71.78 -4.25
CA PRO A 623 -15.13 -70.78 -3.70
C PRO A 623 -15.08 -70.74 -2.17
N TRP A 624 -15.13 -69.53 -1.59
CA TRP A 624 -15.07 -69.26 -0.14
C TRP A 624 -13.78 -69.69 0.56
N LYS A 625 -12.72 -69.97 -0.18
CA LYS A 625 -11.38 -70.27 0.34
C LYS A 625 -10.40 -69.15 0.00
N ILE A 626 -9.28 -69.14 0.73
CA ILE A 626 -8.16 -68.23 0.53
C ILE A 626 -6.94 -69.09 0.20
N GLN A 627 -6.43 -68.95 -1.02
CA GLN A 627 -5.26 -69.67 -1.50
C GLN A 627 -3.99 -68.84 -1.35
N LEU A 628 -2.96 -69.45 -0.77
CA LEU A 628 -1.62 -68.88 -0.64
C LEU A 628 -0.63 -69.66 -1.52
N SER A 629 0.36 -68.94 -2.07
CA SER A 629 1.56 -69.58 -2.61
C SER A 629 2.42 -70.16 -1.49
N ASN A 630 3.29 -71.11 -1.82
CA ASN A 630 4.22 -71.72 -0.84
C ASN A 630 5.03 -70.65 -0.09
N TYR A 631 5.58 -69.67 -0.82
CA TYR A 631 6.39 -68.61 -0.23
C TYR A 631 5.62 -67.78 0.80
N THR A 632 4.40 -67.32 0.46
CA THR A 632 3.55 -66.57 1.40
C THR A 632 3.12 -67.43 2.58
N ALA A 633 2.80 -68.71 2.35
CA ALA A 633 2.35 -69.63 3.39
C ALA A 633 3.44 -69.88 4.44
N MET A 634 4.69 -70.07 4.02
CA MET A 634 5.82 -70.20 4.96
C MET A 634 5.98 -68.94 5.82
N LYS A 635 5.91 -67.75 5.19
CA LYS A 635 6.08 -66.46 5.86
C LYS A 635 5.02 -66.22 6.94
N VAL A 636 3.74 -66.50 6.66
CA VAL A 636 2.66 -66.30 7.64
C VAL A 636 2.57 -67.41 8.69
N ARG A 637 3.07 -68.61 8.36
CA ARG A 637 3.14 -69.73 9.32
C ARG A 637 4.12 -69.46 10.45
N GLU A 638 5.24 -68.78 10.17
CA GLU A 638 6.19 -68.33 11.19
C GLU A 638 5.56 -67.38 12.20
N VAL A 639 4.58 -66.60 11.78
CA VAL A 639 3.85 -65.62 12.61
C VAL A 639 2.69 -66.26 13.40
N GLY A 640 2.33 -67.51 13.10
CA GLY A 640 1.29 -68.27 13.82
C GLY A 640 -0.05 -68.42 13.08
N TYR A 641 -0.16 -67.99 11.83
CA TYR A 641 -1.38 -68.20 11.03
C TYR A 641 -1.64 -69.69 10.76
N LYS A 642 -2.92 -70.10 10.78
CA LYS A 642 -3.33 -71.49 10.52
C LYS A 642 -3.40 -71.74 9.02
N VAL A 643 -2.41 -72.46 8.48
CA VAL A 643 -2.33 -72.85 7.07
C VAL A 643 -2.39 -74.37 6.89
N GLU A 644 -3.14 -74.83 5.88
CA GLU A 644 -3.29 -76.25 5.53
C GLU A 644 -2.77 -76.51 4.11
N ALA A 645 -1.99 -77.58 3.92
CA ALA A 645 -1.46 -77.92 2.60
C ALA A 645 -2.58 -78.46 1.69
N ARG A 646 -2.77 -77.84 0.52
CA ARG A 646 -3.69 -78.35 -0.52
C ARG A 646 -3.04 -79.46 -1.35
N GLY A 647 -1.71 -79.43 -1.46
CA GLY A 647 -0.91 -80.29 -2.35
C GLY A 647 -0.51 -79.58 -3.65
N PHE A 648 -0.03 -80.38 -4.61
CA PHE A 648 0.43 -79.88 -5.91
C PHE A 648 -0.75 -79.56 -6.82
N VAL A 649 -0.87 -78.30 -7.23
CA VAL A 649 -1.87 -77.81 -8.17
C VAL A 649 -1.17 -77.42 -9.47
N LYS A 650 -1.73 -77.85 -10.60
CA LYS A 650 -1.21 -77.51 -11.91
C LYS A 650 -1.56 -76.07 -12.27
N VAL A 651 -0.59 -75.17 -12.17
CA VAL A 651 -0.74 -73.75 -12.42
C VAL A 651 -0.30 -73.40 -13.86
N LYS A 652 -1.19 -72.72 -14.59
CA LYS A 652 -0.95 -72.31 -15.98
C LYS A 652 0.32 -71.46 -16.08
N GLY A 653 1.31 -71.95 -16.83
CA GLY A 653 2.59 -71.26 -17.07
C GLY A 653 3.64 -71.45 -15.98
N LYS A 654 3.34 -72.15 -14.87
CA LYS A 654 4.27 -72.41 -13.76
C LYS A 654 4.52 -73.89 -13.49
N GLY A 655 3.69 -74.79 -14.03
CA GLY A 655 3.80 -76.23 -13.76
C GLY A 655 3.09 -76.60 -12.47
N ASP A 656 3.52 -77.67 -11.82
CA ASP A 656 2.93 -78.11 -10.55
C ASP A 656 3.51 -77.30 -9.39
N MET A 657 2.66 -76.52 -8.71
CA MET A 657 3.03 -75.70 -7.56
C MET A 657 2.36 -76.23 -6.30
N GLU A 658 3.12 -76.29 -5.21
CA GLU A 658 2.55 -76.54 -3.89
C GLU A 658 1.81 -75.29 -3.40
N THR A 659 0.56 -75.48 -2.95
CA THR A 659 -0.34 -74.39 -2.54
C THR A 659 -0.96 -74.69 -1.19
N TYR A 660 -1.38 -73.64 -0.49
CA TYR A 660 -1.88 -73.73 0.88
C TYR A 660 -3.21 -72.99 1.04
N TRP A 661 -4.05 -73.48 1.92
CA TRP A 661 -5.27 -72.81 2.37
C TRP A 661 -5.01 -72.03 3.64
N LEU A 662 -5.45 -70.77 3.69
CA LEU A 662 -5.50 -70.02 4.93
C LEU A 662 -6.84 -70.30 5.65
N ILE A 663 -6.76 -70.84 6.87
CA ILE A 663 -7.93 -71.24 7.66
C ILE A 663 -8.32 -70.18 8.69
N GLY A 664 -7.34 -69.50 9.29
CA GLY A 664 -7.59 -68.52 10.34
C GLY A 664 -6.37 -67.68 10.69
N GLY A 665 -6.61 -66.62 11.44
CA GLY A 665 -5.58 -65.73 11.97
C GLY A 665 -4.67 -66.40 13.00
N PRO A 666 -3.62 -65.69 13.46
CA PRO A 666 -2.74 -66.15 14.52
C PRO A 666 -3.53 -66.34 15.83
N GLU A 667 -3.14 -67.35 16.63
CA GLU A 667 -3.71 -67.58 17.96
C GLU A 667 -3.28 -66.53 18.99
#